data_AF-A0A839PJ67-F1
#
_entry.id   AF-A0A839PJ67-F1
#
_cell.length_a   1.000
_cell.length_b   1.000
_cell.length_c   1.000
_cell.angle_alpha   90.00
_cell.angle_beta   90.00
_cell.angle_gamma   90.00
#
_symmetry.space_group_name_H-M   'P 1'
#
loop_
_entity.id
_entity.type
_entity.pdbx_description
1 polymer ?
#
loop_
_entity_poly.entity_id
_entity_poly.type
_entity_poly.pdbx_seq_one_letter_code
_entity_poly.pdbx_strand_id
1 'polypeptide(L)'
;MVQTANEIWRDFVTDGVPSSGVWDPDKVDIREWGTYVEQLYAAAQAGGGIVFQTRAAMNANLNYAANQIAWVVADATAANNGIYQKQGASGTGSWVRVADLPYSFIRATNTGAGTANAIQATTPIPIPAADGGALISLPIVANISSSPVTVSFNGEPVLIIKRADGGDVIPGDLKNGMIVAGYRIGGLFRLLNNFESQFIVATNTGGTNAITATTPTGIPAQDGAAFIALPILVENTQDAPTVVFNGDGNVLTITDAGGSPVSAGGLTAGMLASGYKVGSTFRIILGPRGWSPLWRIISNGTRRVVEVYDYVGGQGAKPTATGYVTSTGYSSNIADGVDIRGPAGPNGPGTGDMLKAVYDPTAVEGDAFDLSKHHGTLPAASVDDAALANPSRIYNRISQITYAEDLGVSPSATPAQNSQRVYDAMGEIKTKFGSGTLILGHGHYVFDPSPDQAIYDNFGYQIAGSEGAIIVPTGISIKGTTRKSTLISASDPGLTVMFAISPDGQTFSDFSLDNQWDLVSASNGHGIMNLTPSDSGRPNLLAPGTFDSGTEGWAISGDATISNVSGRLRITHNASVAAVGKISKAFTTVVGRAYRVRVDAYEDTVPVDTLEMAVGPDPSYDARTRIARFRLLYKTPRVFTFIATSTVTYLSVYCTAPVGALGNTHWEMDNVYVCDFPYEDQALWCRNTTFERLNLGNVSSYAIGLENGDIINTNLRDIHIYNTGADGIDSKQRGPSQRNDGLYFSGILVENFGLRLTGSAGIDCHGRAFLDDVIARNFGAPGMVMEGFRLRTMSPPNPSALYVGFEGEQARGSTISNFVCEGNGMGGCVAIAVGSPDCVVTNGMVRNVKNGVSFQGNTSGTAERYKVSNVTAVDCTEYGVVNGVGVNGGTMENVTTISCGVAGIRNVAENTRLINCNDYGSTTGKSTSSGAASTEITIACNFGGEIGITQTSPVAGRIDSVPVGPSANIEHRLWGKGTGPVGFGSPVRFPSYTTTTLPSASTYNGCTVRVTNGSGGKPLVTSNGANWIYADGTAV
;
A
#
# COMPACT_ATOMS: atom_id res chain seq x y z
N MET A 1 -26.08 -49.66 -27.58
CA MET A 1 -25.08 -48.61 -27.86
C MET A 1 -25.17 -48.34 -29.34
N VAL A 2 -25.42 -47.09 -29.76
CA VAL A 2 -25.46 -46.74 -31.19
C VAL A 2 -24.05 -46.91 -31.77
N GLN A 3 -23.93 -47.57 -32.92
CA GLN A 3 -22.64 -47.74 -33.60
C GLN A 3 -22.06 -46.39 -34.01
N THR A 4 -20.74 -46.30 -34.05
CA THR A 4 -20.08 -45.04 -34.43
C THR A 4 -20.17 -44.79 -35.93
N ALA A 5 -20.04 -43.53 -36.35
CA ALA A 5 -20.01 -43.21 -37.78
C ALA A 5 -18.87 -43.94 -38.52
N ASN A 6 -17.72 -44.13 -37.85
CA ASN A 6 -16.61 -44.88 -38.42
C ASN A 6 -16.94 -46.36 -38.68
N GLU A 7 -17.80 -46.98 -37.87
CA GLU A 7 -18.21 -48.38 -38.07
C GLU A 7 -19.30 -48.49 -39.15
N ILE A 8 -20.25 -47.56 -39.16
CA ILE A 8 -21.38 -47.55 -40.11
C ILE A 8 -20.91 -47.22 -41.52
N TRP A 9 -19.99 -46.26 -41.68
CA TRP A 9 -19.48 -45.78 -42.98
C TRP A 9 -18.03 -46.17 -43.26
N ARG A 10 -17.53 -47.27 -42.68
CA ARG A 10 -16.20 -47.81 -43.02
C ARG A 10 -16.07 -48.09 -44.52
N ASP A 11 -14.85 -48.04 -45.03
CA ASP A 11 -14.58 -48.22 -46.46
C ASP A 11 -14.73 -49.68 -46.93
N PHE A 12 -14.49 -50.65 -46.04
CA PHE A 12 -14.41 -52.09 -46.38
C PHE A 12 -15.16 -52.99 -45.39
N VAL A 13 -15.60 -54.18 -45.84
CA VAL A 13 -16.39 -55.14 -45.03
C VAL A 13 -15.67 -55.56 -43.76
N THR A 14 -14.35 -55.74 -43.83
CA THR A 14 -13.47 -55.83 -42.67
C THR A 14 -12.67 -54.54 -42.59
N ASP A 15 -12.73 -53.87 -41.44
CA ASP A 15 -12.12 -52.55 -41.27
C ASP A 15 -10.62 -52.57 -41.62
N GLY A 16 -10.18 -51.60 -42.42
CA GLY A 16 -8.81 -51.49 -42.92
C GLY A 16 -8.34 -52.57 -43.91
N VAL A 17 -9.20 -53.48 -44.38
CA VAL A 17 -8.81 -54.57 -45.30
C VAL A 17 -9.48 -54.42 -46.67
N PRO A 18 -8.81 -53.82 -47.68
CA PRO A 18 -9.39 -53.55 -48.99
C PRO A 18 -9.89 -54.80 -49.74
N SER A 19 -9.25 -55.96 -49.52
CA SER A 19 -9.61 -57.22 -50.17
C SER A 19 -10.92 -57.82 -49.66
N SER A 20 -11.49 -57.30 -48.58
CA SER A 20 -12.77 -57.78 -48.02
C SER A 20 -14.01 -57.29 -48.80
N GLY A 21 -13.81 -56.40 -49.77
CA GLY A 21 -14.88 -55.79 -50.56
C GLY A 21 -15.35 -54.46 -49.97
N VAL A 22 -16.06 -53.69 -50.79
CA VAL A 22 -16.65 -52.41 -50.40
C VAL A 22 -17.77 -52.65 -49.39
N TRP A 23 -17.75 -51.92 -48.28
CA TRP A 23 -18.82 -51.98 -47.29
C TRP A 23 -20.07 -51.26 -47.82
N ASP A 24 -21.23 -51.89 -47.64
CA ASP A 24 -22.53 -51.28 -47.92
C ASP A 24 -23.23 -50.98 -46.60
N PRO A 25 -23.26 -49.70 -46.15
CA PRO A 25 -23.87 -49.32 -44.88
C PRO A 25 -25.36 -49.70 -44.80
N ASP A 26 -25.76 -50.38 -43.73
CA ASP A 26 -27.18 -50.68 -43.52
C ASP A 26 -27.95 -49.38 -43.22
N LYS A 27 -29.07 -49.19 -43.91
CA LYS A 27 -29.97 -48.05 -43.73
C LYS A 27 -30.56 -48.00 -42.33
N VAL A 28 -30.67 -49.13 -41.63
CA VAL A 28 -31.16 -49.16 -40.24
C VAL A 28 -30.17 -48.47 -39.30
N ASP A 29 -28.89 -48.83 -39.38
CA ASP A 29 -27.84 -48.25 -38.53
C ASP A 29 -27.65 -46.75 -38.79
N ILE A 30 -27.75 -46.33 -40.06
CA ILE A 30 -27.72 -44.91 -40.44
C ILE A 30 -28.87 -44.13 -39.77
N ARG A 31 -30.09 -44.69 -39.76
CA ARG A 31 -31.25 -44.03 -39.15
C ARG A 31 -31.14 -43.97 -37.62
N GLU A 32 -30.63 -45.02 -37.00
CA GLU A 32 -30.37 -45.04 -35.54
C GLU A 32 -29.33 -44.00 -35.15
N TRP A 33 -28.24 -43.89 -35.92
CA TRP A 33 -27.22 -42.86 -35.72
C TRP A 33 -27.76 -41.44 -35.95
N GLY A 34 -28.53 -41.22 -37.02
CA GLY A 34 -29.18 -39.93 -37.29
C GLY A 34 -30.15 -39.52 -36.18
N THR A 35 -30.96 -40.45 -35.68
CA THR A 35 -31.89 -40.21 -34.56
C THR A 35 -31.14 -39.84 -33.28
N TYR A 36 -30.01 -40.49 -33.00
CA TYR A 36 -29.16 -40.16 -31.85
C TYR A 36 -28.55 -38.75 -31.96
N VAL A 37 -28.09 -38.34 -33.15
CA VAL A 37 -27.58 -36.97 -33.40
C VAL A 37 -28.69 -35.92 -33.27
N GLU A 38 -29.88 -36.20 -33.78
CA GLU A 38 -31.05 -35.32 -33.62
C GLU A 38 -31.48 -35.19 -32.15
N GLN A 39 -31.40 -36.27 -31.38
CA GLN A 39 -31.64 -36.25 -29.93
C GLN A 39 -30.56 -35.45 -29.18
N LEU A 40 -29.29 -35.55 -29.56
CA LEU A 40 -28.19 -34.72 -29.02
C LEU A 40 -28.39 -33.24 -29.36
N TYR A 41 -28.83 -32.91 -30.56
CA TYR A 41 -29.14 -31.54 -30.97
C TYR A 41 -30.36 -30.99 -30.21
N ALA A 42 -31.41 -31.80 -30.03
CA ALA A 42 -32.56 -31.44 -29.20
C ALA A 42 -32.18 -31.26 -27.72
N ALA A 43 -31.29 -32.09 -27.20
CA ALA A 43 -30.74 -31.96 -25.83
C ALA A 43 -29.85 -30.71 -25.68
N ALA A 44 -29.08 -30.35 -26.72
CA ALA A 44 -28.29 -29.13 -26.76
C ALA A 44 -29.17 -27.87 -26.79
N GLN A 45 -30.32 -27.90 -27.48
CA GLN A 45 -31.33 -26.83 -27.37
C GLN A 45 -32.03 -26.79 -26.01
N ALA A 46 -32.23 -27.94 -25.36
CA ALA A 46 -32.87 -28.02 -24.04
C ALA A 46 -32.00 -27.45 -22.90
N GLY A 47 -30.68 -27.36 -23.08
CA GLY A 47 -29.73 -26.93 -22.04
C GLY A 47 -29.49 -25.42 -21.89
N GLY A 48 -29.96 -24.58 -22.82
CA GLY A 48 -29.86 -23.12 -22.73
C GLY A 48 -31.15 -22.51 -22.19
N GLY A 49 -31.11 -21.87 -21.01
CA GLY A 49 -32.29 -21.23 -20.42
C GLY A 49 -32.95 -20.23 -21.37
N ILE A 50 -34.21 -20.46 -21.73
CA ILE A 50 -34.99 -19.57 -22.60
C ILE A 50 -35.38 -18.34 -21.79
N VAL A 51 -35.13 -17.12 -22.30
CA VAL A 51 -35.49 -15.89 -21.59
C VAL A 51 -36.64 -15.18 -22.30
N PHE A 52 -37.71 -14.88 -21.56
CA PHE A 52 -38.81 -14.03 -21.99
C PHE A 52 -38.78 -12.72 -21.22
N GLN A 53 -39.16 -11.62 -21.88
CA GLN A 53 -39.31 -10.34 -21.19
C GLN A 53 -40.55 -10.35 -20.27
N THR A 54 -41.68 -10.90 -20.73
CA THR A 54 -42.94 -10.91 -19.96
C THR A 54 -43.55 -12.32 -19.89
N ARG A 55 -44.34 -12.58 -18.85
CA ARG A 55 -45.06 -13.85 -18.67
C ARG A 55 -46.10 -14.05 -19.77
N ALA A 56 -46.67 -12.96 -20.28
CA ALA A 56 -47.58 -13.01 -21.42
C ALA A 56 -46.88 -13.53 -22.69
N ALA A 57 -45.67 -13.04 -22.98
CA ALA A 57 -44.88 -13.50 -24.12
C ALA A 57 -44.50 -14.99 -24.01
N MET A 58 -44.15 -15.44 -22.79
CA MET A 58 -43.91 -16.86 -22.51
C MET A 58 -45.17 -17.71 -22.72
N ASN A 59 -46.30 -17.30 -22.14
CA ASN A 59 -47.57 -18.04 -22.25
C ASN A 59 -48.11 -18.13 -23.68
N ALA A 60 -47.82 -17.13 -24.52
CA ALA A 60 -48.16 -17.15 -25.94
C ALA A 60 -47.31 -18.15 -26.76
N ASN A 61 -46.19 -18.63 -26.20
CA ASN A 61 -45.27 -19.53 -26.88
C ASN A 61 -45.23 -20.91 -26.19
N LEU A 62 -46.09 -21.82 -26.65
CA LEU A 62 -46.21 -23.19 -26.16
C LEU A 62 -45.44 -24.22 -27.01
N ASN A 63 -44.70 -23.78 -28.04
CA ASN A 63 -44.02 -24.64 -29.02
C ASN A 63 -42.70 -25.22 -28.48
N TYR A 64 -42.64 -25.49 -27.18
CA TYR A 64 -41.51 -26.10 -26.50
C TYR A 64 -41.90 -27.46 -25.94
N ALA A 65 -40.95 -28.39 -25.92
CA ALA A 65 -41.13 -29.70 -25.31
C ALA A 65 -41.45 -29.59 -23.81
N ALA A 66 -42.09 -30.64 -23.26
CA ALA A 66 -42.33 -30.73 -21.82
C ALA A 66 -41.00 -30.66 -21.04
N ASN A 67 -41.06 -30.14 -19.82
CA ASN A 67 -39.95 -29.93 -18.89
C ASN A 67 -38.92 -28.87 -19.29
N GLN A 68 -39.12 -28.15 -20.40
CA GLN A 68 -38.27 -27.01 -20.77
C GLN A 68 -38.31 -25.91 -19.70
N ILE A 69 -37.16 -25.30 -19.40
CA ILE A 69 -37.05 -24.19 -18.45
C ILE A 69 -36.98 -22.84 -19.18
N ALA A 70 -37.71 -21.86 -18.66
CA ALA A 70 -37.69 -20.48 -19.11
C ALA A 70 -37.63 -19.48 -17.96
N TRP A 71 -37.01 -18.32 -18.17
CA TRP A 71 -36.89 -17.22 -17.21
C TRP A 71 -37.70 -16.03 -17.72
N VAL A 72 -38.53 -15.43 -16.87
CA VAL A 72 -39.22 -14.17 -17.14
C VAL A 72 -38.53 -13.08 -16.33
N VAL A 73 -37.97 -12.06 -16.99
CA VAL A 73 -37.00 -11.14 -16.36
C VAL A 73 -37.40 -9.66 -16.32
N ALA A 74 -38.45 -9.24 -17.05
CA ALA A 74 -38.79 -7.83 -17.24
C ALA A 74 -40.31 -7.57 -17.29
N ASP A 75 -41.12 -8.44 -16.67
CA ASP A 75 -42.56 -8.25 -16.57
C ASP A 75 -42.86 -7.07 -15.62
N ALA A 76 -43.75 -6.16 -16.05
CA ALA A 76 -44.13 -4.99 -15.27
C ALA A 76 -44.81 -5.39 -13.94
N THR A 77 -45.46 -6.55 -13.89
CA THR A 77 -45.93 -7.12 -12.63
C THR A 77 -44.82 -7.97 -12.03
N ALA A 78 -44.18 -7.45 -10.99
CA ALA A 78 -42.95 -8.00 -10.44
C ALA A 78 -43.07 -9.48 -10.01
N ALA A 79 -44.24 -9.90 -9.50
CA ALA A 79 -44.55 -11.29 -9.15
C ALA A 79 -44.50 -12.29 -10.33
N ASN A 80 -44.59 -11.79 -11.58
CA ASN A 80 -44.47 -12.61 -12.78
C ASN A 80 -43.01 -12.91 -13.15
N ASN A 81 -42.04 -12.17 -12.62
CA ASN A 81 -40.62 -12.45 -12.86
C ASN A 81 -40.19 -13.69 -12.07
N GLY A 82 -39.57 -14.67 -12.72
CA GLY A 82 -39.30 -15.97 -12.13
C GLY A 82 -38.87 -17.02 -13.16
N ILE A 83 -38.58 -18.21 -12.65
CA ILE A 83 -38.24 -19.40 -13.45
C ILE A 83 -39.51 -20.23 -13.62
N TYR A 84 -39.77 -20.67 -14.84
CA TYR A 84 -40.95 -21.42 -15.26
C TYR A 84 -40.55 -22.70 -15.97
N GLN A 85 -41.38 -23.73 -15.81
CA GLN A 85 -41.24 -25.02 -16.49
C GLN A 85 -42.43 -25.26 -17.41
N LYS A 86 -42.17 -25.72 -18.63
CA LYS A 86 -43.17 -26.10 -19.61
C LYS A 86 -43.83 -27.42 -19.24
N GLN A 87 -45.15 -27.44 -19.14
CA GLN A 87 -45.97 -28.62 -18.94
C GLN A 87 -46.71 -28.99 -20.23
N GLY A 88 -46.80 -30.29 -20.52
CA GLY A 88 -47.45 -30.82 -21.72
C GLY A 88 -46.60 -30.75 -22.99
N ALA A 89 -47.02 -31.49 -24.02
CA ALA A 89 -46.31 -31.62 -25.29
C ALA A 89 -46.19 -30.28 -26.05
N SER A 90 -45.21 -30.18 -26.94
CA SER A 90 -45.02 -28.99 -27.78
C SER A 90 -46.30 -28.64 -28.55
N GLY A 91 -46.65 -27.35 -28.59
CA GLY A 91 -47.87 -26.82 -29.22
C GLY A 91 -49.13 -26.90 -28.34
N THR A 92 -49.06 -27.52 -27.15
CA THR A 92 -50.18 -27.65 -26.20
C THR A 92 -49.71 -27.41 -24.75
N GLY A 93 -50.59 -27.38 -23.75
CA GLY A 93 -50.21 -27.29 -22.33
C GLY A 93 -50.00 -25.86 -21.79
N SER A 94 -49.16 -25.68 -20.76
CA SER A 94 -48.96 -24.38 -20.08
C SER A 94 -47.58 -24.25 -19.43
N TRP A 95 -47.20 -23.03 -19.05
CA TRP A 95 -46.00 -22.75 -18.26
C TRP A 95 -46.34 -22.60 -16.78
N VAL A 96 -45.63 -23.31 -15.92
CA VAL A 96 -45.83 -23.29 -14.46
C VAL A 96 -44.59 -22.70 -13.79
N ARG A 97 -44.76 -21.74 -12.87
CA ARG A 97 -43.64 -21.14 -12.12
C ARG A 97 -43.06 -22.16 -11.16
N VAL A 98 -41.73 -22.30 -11.16
CA VAL A 98 -41.02 -23.29 -10.33
C VAL A 98 -40.02 -22.66 -9.35
N ALA A 99 -39.52 -21.44 -9.60
CA ALA A 99 -38.63 -20.74 -8.67
C ALA A 99 -38.62 -19.21 -8.89
N ASP A 100 -38.07 -18.49 -7.91
CA ASP A 100 -37.67 -17.08 -8.06
C ASP A 100 -36.40 -16.97 -8.93
N LEU A 101 -36.14 -15.78 -9.49
CA LEU A 101 -34.85 -15.51 -10.13
C LEU A 101 -33.74 -15.40 -9.08
N PRO A 102 -32.54 -15.95 -9.32
CA PRO A 102 -31.44 -15.92 -8.36
C PRO A 102 -30.83 -14.51 -8.30
N TYR A 103 -31.08 -13.79 -7.21
CA TYR A 103 -30.44 -12.51 -6.91
C TYR A 103 -29.76 -12.57 -5.54
N SER A 104 -28.44 -12.36 -5.49
CA SER A 104 -27.71 -12.38 -4.22
C SER A 104 -27.76 -11.03 -3.47
N PHE A 105 -28.10 -9.94 -4.18
CA PHE A 105 -28.10 -8.58 -3.63
C PHE A 105 -29.23 -7.74 -4.24
N ILE A 106 -29.98 -7.02 -3.38
CA ILE A 106 -31.08 -6.12 -3.78
C ILE A 106 -30.85 -4.75 -3.13
N ARG A 107 -30.84 -3.69 -3.94
CA ARG A 107 -30.79 -2.32 -3.43
C ARG A 107 -32.20 -1.78 -3.25
N ALA A 108 -32.53 -1.34 -2.05
CA ALA A 108 -33.75 -0.59 -1.78
C ALA A 108 -33.52 0.93 -1.88
N THR A 109 -34.60 1.62 -2.22
CA THR A 109 -34.70 3.07 -2.26
C THR A 109 -35.71 3.51 -1.21
N ASN A 110 -35.29 4.36 -0.28
CA ASN A 110 -36.15 4.95 0.73
C ASN A 110 -36.16 6.46 0.51
N THR A 111 -37.25 6.99 -0.06
CA THR A 111 -37.42 8.43 -0.32
C THR A 111 -38.12 9.17 0.82
N GLY A 112 -38.38 8.50 1.95
CA GLY A 112 -39.07 9.10 3.10
C GLY A 112 -40.60 9.06 3.02
N ALA A 113 -41.18 8.16 2.21
CA ALA A 113 -42.63 7.98 2.13
C ALA A 113 -43.27 7.42 3.42
N GLY A 114 -42.48 6.77 4.29
CA GLY A 114 -42.89 6.28 5.61
C GLY A 114 -42.52 7.22 6.76
N THR A 115 -42.71 6.76 8.00
CA THR A 115 -42.19 7.47 9.20
C THR A 115 -40.81 6.93 9.58
N ALA A 116 -40.11 7.59 10.51
CA ALA A 116 -38.83 7.10 11.03
C ALA A 116 -38.92 5.67 11.58
N ASN A 117 -40.06 5.28 12.18
CA ASN A 117 -40.24 3.97 12.82
C ASN A 117 -41.08 3.00 11.96
N ALA A 118 -41.70 3.48 10.88
CA ALA A 118 -42.47 2.68 9.92
C ALA A 118 -42.02 3.03 8.49
N ILE A 119 -40.91 2.42 8.09
CA ILE A 119 -40.20 2.69 6.84
C ILE A 119 -40.99 2.11 5.66
N GLN A 120 -41.14 2.91 4.61
CA GLN A 120 -41.60 2.43 3.30
C GLN A 120 -40.45 2.58 2.31
N ALA A 121 -40.04 1.47 1.71
CA ALA A 121 -38.97 1.44 0.72
C ALA A 121 -39.44 0.73 -0.55
N THR A 122 -38.85 1.08 -1.67
CA THR A 122 -39.08 0.41 -2.96
C THR A 122 -37.83 -0.31 -3.40
N THR A 123 -37.98 -1.44 -4.08
CA THR A 123 -36.89 -2.17 -4.71
C THR A 123 -37.22 -2.36 -6.20
N PRO A 124 -36.22 -2.38 -7.08
CA PRO A 124 -36.47 -2.58 -8.52
C PRO A 124 -36.97 -3.98 -8.87
N ILE A 125 -36.88 -4.93 -7.91
CA ILE A 125 -37.30 -6.33 -8.04
C ILE A 125 -37.94 -6.80 -6.73
N PRO A 126 -38.85 -7.80 -6.75
CA PRO A 126 -39.45 -8.35 -5.53
C PRO A 126 -38.41 -8.89 -4.56
N ILE A 127 -38.71 -8.81 -3.26
CA ILE A 127 -37.94 -9.52 -2.25
C ILE A 127 -38.25 -11.01 -2.36
N PRO A 128 -37.24 -11.91 -2.42
CA PRO A 128 -37.46 -13.35 -2.50
C PRO A 128 -38.38 -13.88 -1.40
N ALA A 129 -39.23 -14.84 -1.76
CA ALA A 129 -40.17 -15.44 -0.83
C ALA A 129 -39.47 -16.38 0.18
N ALA A 130 -38.31 -16.92 -0.17
CA ALA A 130 -37.49 -17.74 0.71
C ALA A 130 -36.69 -16.90 1.71
N ASP A 131 -36.62 -17.37 2.95
CA ASP A 131 -35.80 -16.76 4.00
C ASP A 131 -34.32 -16.76 3.60
N GLY A 132 -33.64 -15.63 3.82
CA GLY A 132 -32.23 -15.48 3.43
C GLY A 132 -31.98 -15.43 1.92
N GLY A 133 -33.03 -15.34 1.08
CA GLY A 133 -32.91 -15.47 -0.37
C GLY A 133 -32.10 -14.37 -1.07
N ALA A 134 -31.96 -13.18 -0.47
CA ALA A 134 -31.11 -12.10 -0.97
C ALA A 134 -30.71 -11.14 0.16
N LEU A 135 -29.50 -10.57 0.07
CA LEU A 135 -29.09 -9.48 0.96
C LEU A 135 -29.69 -8.16 0.48
N ILE A 136 -30.41 -7.45 1.34
CA ILE A 136 -31.09 -6.20 0.97
C ILE A 136 -30.38 -5.03 1.63
N SER A 137 -29.95 -4.04 0.84
CA SER A 137 -29.45 -2.76 1.38
C SER A 137 -30.58 -1.73 1.49
N LEU A 138 -30.75 -1.16 2.68
CA LEU A 138 -31.81 -0.22 3.03
C LEU A 138 -31.22 1.09 3.54
N PRO A 139 -31.37 2.20 2.78
CA PRO A 139 -31.05 3.54 3.28
C PRO A 139 -32.02 3.98 4.37
N ILE A 140 -31.48 4.61 5.43
CA ILE A 140 -32.23 5.22 6.52
C ILE A 140 -32.20 6.74 6.33
N VAL A 141 -33.38 7.35 6.18
CA VAL A 141 -33.53 8.78 5.87
C VAL A 141 -34.04 9.64 7.04
N ALA A 142 -34.30 9.02 8.19
CA ALA A 142 -34.72 9.70 9.41
C ALA A 142 -34.21 8.94 10.64
N ASN A 143 -33.87 9.68 11.70
CA ASN A 143 -33.48 9.08 12.97
C ASN A 143 -34.67 8.38 13.61
N ILE A 144 -34.52 7.13 14.00
CA ILE A 144 -35.57 6.40 14.72
C ILE A 144 -35.81 7.03 16.10
N SER A 145 -37.08 7.07 16.50
CA SER A 145 -37.53 7.73 17.73
C SER A 145 -38.30 6.81 18.67
N SER A 146 -38.66 5.60 18.21
CA SER A 146 -39.32 4.59 19.04
C SER A 146 -39.03 3.17 18.51
N SER A 147 -39.43 2.16 19.28
CA SER A 147 -39.27 0.74 18.99
C SER A 147 -40.61 0.03 19.18
N PRO A 148 -40.97 -1.01 18.38
CA PRO A 148 -40.18 -1.61 17.29
C PRO A 148 -40.19 -0.77 16.01
N VAL A 149 -39.14 -0.93 15.19
CA VAL A 149 -39.03 -0.31 13.86
C VAL A 149 -39.45 -1.32 12.80
N THR A 150 -40.21 -0.89 11.79
CA THR A 150 -40.69 -1.76 10.71
C THR A 150 -40.30 -1.26 9.32
N VAL A 151 -40.25 -2.14 8.33
CA VAL A 151 -40.09 -1.81 6.91
C VAL A 151 -41.09 -2.58 6.04
N SER A 152 -41.70 -1.91 5.06
CA SER A 152 -42.41 -2.54 3.95
C SER A 152 -41.68 -2.25 2.64
N PHE A 153 -41.44 -3.29 1.84
CA PHE A 153 -40.83 -3.20 0.52
C PHE A 153 -41.91 -3.32 -0.55
N ASN A 154 -42.01 -2.36 -1.47
CA ASN A 154 -42.98 -2.37 -2.58
C ASN A 154 -44.47 -2.50 -2.17
N GLY A 155 -44.82 -2.12 -0.94
CA GLY A 155 -46.20 -2.26 -0.43
C GLY A 155 -46.57 -3.69 0.01
N GLU A 156 -45.61 -4.60 0.04
CA GLU A 156 -45.76 -5.95 0.60
C GLU A 156 -45.93 -5.94 2.14
N PRO A 157 -46.31 -7.08 2.76
CA PRO A 157 -46.48 -7.17 4.21
C PRO A 157 -45.29 -6.59 5.00
N VAL A 158 -45.63 -5.89 6.07
CA VAL A 158 -44.66 -5.20 6.94
C VAL A 158 -43.76 -6.21 7.64
N LEU A 159 -42.45 -5.96 7.60
CA LEU A 159 -41.42 -6.70 8.31
C LEU A 159 -40.93 -5.92 9.53
N ILE A 160 -40.75 -6.59 10.66
CA ILE A 160 -40.13 -5.98 11.85
C ILE A 160 -38.61 -6.00 11.68
N ILE A 161 -37.96 -4.84 11.82
CA ILE A 161 -36.51 -4.75 11.76
C ILE A 161 -35.94 -5.23 13.10
N LYS A 162 -35.08 -6.23 13.03
CA LYS A 162 -34.37 -6.79 14.19
C LYS A 162 -32.87 -6.64 14.00
N ARG A 163 -32.14 -6.39 15.09
CA ARG A 163 -30.67 -6.42 15.10
C ARG A 163 -30.17 -7.85 14.86
N ALA A 164 -28.86 -8.01 14.66
CA ALA A 164 -28.26 -9.32 14.42
C ALA A 164 -28.51 -10.31 15.58
N ASP A 165 -28.59 -9.84 16.84
CA ASP A 165 -28.92 -10.62 18.04
C ASP A 165 -30.40 -11.04 18.15
N GLY A 166 -31.28 -10.53 17.28
CA GLY A 166 -32.73 -10.76 17.32
C GLY A 166 -33.50 -9.78 18.21
N GLY A 167 -32.82 -8.85 18.88
CA GLY A 167 -33.43 -7.76 19.63
C GLY A 167 -34.07 -6.71 18.72
N ASP A 168 -35.04 -5.97 19.26
CA ASP A 168 -35.60 -4.82 18.57
C ASP A 168 -34.58 -3.71 18.41
N VAL A 169 -34.70 -3.00 17.29
CA VAL A 169 -33.98 -1.74 17.07
C VAL A 169 -34.54 -0.68 18.02
N ILE A 170 -33.68 0.00 18.78
CA ILE A 170 -34.06 1.02 19.77
C ILE A 170 -33.63 2.45 19.36
N PRO A 171 -34.25 3.52 19.88
CA PRO A 171 -33.87 4.91 19.54
C PRO A 171 -32.35 5.14 19.59
N GLY A 172 -31.78 5.58 18.47
CA GLY A 172 -30.33 5.82 18.31
C GLY A 172 -29.58 4.75 17.51
N ASP A 173 -30.13 3.54 17.35
CA ASP A 173 -29.53 2.45 16.56
C ASP A 173 -29.43 2.81 15.07
N LEU A 174 -30.53 3.33 14.48
CA LEU A 174 -30.61 3.72 13.08
C LEU A 174 -30.71 5.25 12.92
N LYS A 175 -29.71 5.85 12.27
CA LYS A 175 -29.63 7.30 12.06
C LYS A 175 -29.78 7.66 10.60
N ASN A 176 -30.28 8.87 10.34
CA ASN A 176 -30.33 9.45 9.01
C ASN A 176 -28.94 9.39 8.33
N GLY A 177 -28.90 8.93 7.09
CA GLY A 177 -27.67 8.75 6.31
C GLY A 177 -27.05 7.36 6.43
N MET A 178 -27.50 6.51 7.36
CA MET A 178 -27.05 5.12 7.44
C MET A 178 -27.58 4.30 6.25
N ILE A 179 -26.78 3.35 5.79
CA ILE A 179 -27.24 2.25 4.94
C ILE A 179 -27.08 0.98 5.75
N VAL A 180 -28.19 0.30 6.03
CA VAL A 180 -28.17 -0.98 6.73
C VAL A 180 -28.43 -2.12 5.78
N ALA A 181 -27.90 -3.30 6.09
CA ALA A 181 -28.09 -4.49 5.28
C ALA A 181 -28.68 -5.62 6.13
N GLY A 182 -29.57 -6.41 5.54
CA GLY A 182 -30.23 -7.51 6.24
C GLY A 182 -30.95 -8.48 5.32
N TYR A 183 -31.47 -9.55 5.92
CA TYR A 183 -32.25 -10.59 5.24
C TYR A 183 -33.71 -10.57 5.68
N ARG A 184 -34.60 -10.91 4.75
CA ARG A 184 -35.96 -11.31 5.13
C ARG A 184 -35.91 -12.71 5.76
N ILE A 185 -36.50 -12.85 6.94
CA ILE A 185 -36.67 -14.13 7.66
C ILE A 185 -38.08 -14.16 8.24
N GLY A 186 -39.00 -14.88 7.60
CA GLY A 186 -40.42 -14.88 7.94
C GLY A 186 -41.04 -13.48 7.87
N GLY A 187 -41.52 -13.00 9.01
CA GLY A 187 -42.05 -11.64 9.19
C GLY A 187 -41.01 -10.60 9.64
N LEU A 188 -39.72 -10.92 9.55
CA LEU A 188 -38.62 -10.08 10.05
C LEU A 188 -37.72 -9.58 8.92
N PHE A 189 -37.10 -8.42 9.14
CA PHE A 189 -35.93 -7.95 8.42
C PHE A 189 -34.75 -7.95 9.40
N ARG A 190 -33.92 -9.00 9.36
CA ARG A 190 -32.81 -9.19 10.31
C ARG A 190 -31.55 -8.55 9.77
N LEU A 191 -31.06 -7.54 10.47
CA LEU A 191 -29.83 -6.83 10.14
C LEU A 191 -28.60 -7.71 10.37
N LEU A 192 -27.52 -7.42 9.64
CA LEU A 192 -26.22 -8.08 9.80
C LEU A 192 -25.45 -7.63 11.04
N ASN A 193 -25.77 -6.44 11.57
CA ASN A 193 -25.03 -5.82 12.66
C ASN A 193 -25.88 -5.68 13.93
N ASN A 194 -25.21 -5.68 15.08
CA ASN A 194 -25.71 -5.08 16.31
C ASN A 194 -25.15 -3.65 16.42
N PHE A 195 -25.83 -2.81 17.18
CA PHE A 195 -25.35 -1.47 17.52
C PHE A 195 -24.82 -1.54 18.95
N GLU A 196 -23.50 -1.64 19.12
CA GLU A 196 -22.84 -1.77 20.43
C GLU A 196 -22.70 -0.42 21.18
N SER A 197 -22.27 -0.50 22.44
CA SER A 197 -22.37 0.51 23.51
C SER A 197 -22.15 1.97 23.08
N GLN A 198 -23.07 2.84 23.50
CA GLN A 198 -23.06 4.27 23.18
C GLN A 198 -22.03 5.04 24.02
N PHE A 199 -21.29 5.98 23.44
CA PHE A 199 -20.51 6.97 24.22
C PHE A 199 -21.36 8.22 24.47
N ILE A 200 -21.60 8.55 25.75
CA ILE A 200 -22.44 9.66 26.18
C ILE A 200 -21.62 10.62 27.04
N VAL A 201 -21.62 11.91 26.68
CA VAL A 201 -21.06 12.98 27.54
C VAL A 201 -22.20 13.63 28.31
N ALA A 202 -22.12 13.59 29.64
CA ALA A 202 -23.09 14.23 30.51
C ALA A 202 -22.62 15.63 30.92
N THR A 203 -23.59 16.52 31.15
CA THR A 203 -23.38 17.81 31.80
C THR A 203 -23.89 17.70 33.23
N ASN A 204 -23.00 17.77 34.21
CA ASN A 204 -23.41 17.89 35.61
C ASN A 204 -24.00 19.29 35.84
N THR A 205 -25.25 19.34 36.29
CA THR A 205 -26.00 20.59 36.51
C THR A 205 -26.07 20.98 37.99
N GLY A 206 -25.47 20.19 38.89
CA GLY A 206 -25.29 20.53 40.30
C GLY A 206 -25.46 19.34 41.24
N GLY A 207 -25.05 19.54 42.50
CA GLY A 207 -25.17 18.56 43.58
C GLY A 207 -23.81 18.07 44.09
N THR A 208 -23.71 17.88 45.42
CA THR A 208 -22.49 17.42 46.09
C THR A 208 -22.50 15.91 46.31
N ASN A 209 -23.54 15.39 46.97
CA ASN A 209 -23.73 13.94 47.21
C ASN A 209 -24.92 13.37 46.41
N ALA A 210 -25.74 14.23 45.80
CA ALA A 210 -26.84 13.87 44.91
C ALA A 210 -26.71 14.70 43.64
N ILE A 211 -25.97 14.16 42.68
CA ILE A 211 -25.64 14.82 41.42
C ILE A 211 -26.86 14.77 40.50
N THR A 212 -27.20 15.92 39.93
CA THR A 212 -28.12 16.01 38.80
C THR A 212 -27.29 16.23 37.55
N ALA A 213 -27.55 15.44 36.50
CA ALA A 213 -26.86 15.55 35.24
C ALA A 213 -27.84 15.49 34.07
N THR A 214 -27.51 16.14 32.97
CA THR A 214 -28.25 16.05 31.70
C THR A 214 -27.38 15.42 30.63
N THR A 215 -27.94 14.58 29.79
CA THR A 215 -27.27 13.96 28.65
C THR A 215 -28.05 14.28 27.36
N PRO A 216 -27.39 14.27 26.19
CA PRO A 216 -28.07 14.54 24.90
C PRO A 216 -29.20 13.54 24.58
N THR A 217 -29.13 12.33 25.15
CA THR A 217 -30.09 11.24 25.00
C THR A 217 -30.36 10.61 26.37
N GLY A 218 -31.48 9.90 26.53
CA GLY A 218 -31.74 9.09 27.73
C GLY A 218 -30.67 8.01 27.94
N ILE A 219 -30.38 7.64 29.19
CA ILE A 219 -29.49 6.52 29.48
C ILE A 219 -30.21 5.21 29.14
N PRO A 220 -29.62 4.33 28.31
CA PRO A 220 -30.23 3.04 28.01
C PRO A 220 -30.51 2.23 29.28
N ALA A 221 -31.65 1.52 29.32
CA ALA A 221 -32.05 0.74 30.48
C ALA A 221 -31.13 -0.47 30.74
N GLN A 222 -30.54 -1.03 29.67
CA GLN A 222 -29.65 -2.19 29.73
C GLN A 222 -28.28 -1.82 30.32
N ASP A 223 -27.78 -2.69 31.20
CA ASP A 223 -26.48 -2.50 31.82
C ASP A 223 -25.34 -2.57 30.79
N GLY A 224 -24.34 -1.70 30.94
CA GLY A 224 -23.19 -1.61 30.01
C GLY A 224 -23.51 -1.11 28.60
N ALA A 225 -24.76 -0.76 28.30
CA ALA A 225 -25.18 -0.31 26.96
C ALA A 225 -24.74 1.14 26.62
N ALA A 226 -24.24 1.89 27.60
CA ALA A 226 -23.60 3.17 27.38
C ALA A 226 -22.41 3.39 28.32
N PHE A 227 -21.34 3.95 27.75
CA PHE A 227 -20.21 4.52 28.45
C PHE A 227 -20.44 6.01 28.64
N ILE A 228 -20.56 6.47 29.88
CA ILE A 228 -20.96 7.82 30.23
C ILE A 228 -19.79 8.55 30.89
N ALA A 229 -19.43 9.72 30.37
CA ALA A 229 -18.47 10.63 30.98
C ALA A 229 -19.21 11.71 31.77
N LEU A 230 -19.06 11.72 33.10
CA LEU A 230 -19.71 12.66 34.02
C LEU A 230 -18.69 13.60 34.68
N PRO A 231 -18.68 14.90 34.35
CA PRO A 231 -17.86 15.88 35.05
C PRO A 231 -18.32 16.04 36.50
N ILE A 232 -17.38 16.04 37.45
CA ILE A 232 -17.64 16.28 38.87
C ILE A 232 -17.31 17.74 39.18
N LEU A 233 -18.30 18.50 39.63
CA LEU A 233 -18.15 19.93 39.92
C LEU A 233 -17.67 20.22 41.34
N VAL A 234 -18.09 19.40 42.31
CA VAL A 234 -17.83 19.59 43.73
C VAL A 234 -17.45 18.24 44.34
N GLU A 235 -16.52 18.25 45.29
CA GLU A 235 -16.13 17.04 46.01
C GLU A 235 -17.29 16.47 46.83
N ASN A 236 -17.48 15.14 46.82
CA ASN A 236 -18.51 14.52 47.65
C ASN A 236 -18.08 14.49 49.13
N THR A 237 -18.99 14.88 50.02
CA THR A 237 -18.73 14.98 51.46
C THR A 237 -19.29 13.79 52.26
N GLN A 238 -20.05 12.90 51.62
CA GLN A 238 -20.64 11.71 52.23
C GLN A 238 -20.36 10.47 51.37
N ASP A 239 -20.44 9.30 52.01
CA ASP A 239 -20.38 8.00 51.34
C ASP A 239 -21.61 7.79 50.44
N ALA A 240 -21.46 6.95 49.42
CA ALA A 240 -22.50 6.57 48.46
C ALA A 240 -23.17 7.77 47.75
N PRO A 241 -22.40 8.64 47.08
CA PRO A 241 -22.99 9.71 46.27
C PRO A 241 -23.82 9.11 45.13
N THR A 242 -24.89 9.80 44.73
CA THR A 242 -25.80 9.36 43.67
C THR A 242 -25.78 10.28 42.47
N VAL A 243 -26.22 9.79 41.31
CA VAL A 243 -26.49 10.59 40.11
C VAL A 243 -27.88 10.27 39.54
N VAL A 244 -28.59 11.31 39.08
CA VAL A 244 -29.81 11.18 38.26
C VAL A 244 -29.54 11.85 36.92
N PHE A 245 -29.82 11.13 35.82
CA PHE A 245 -29.68 11.65 34.47
C PHE A 245 -31.04 12.13 33.92
N ASN A 246 -31.08 13.33 33.33
CA ASN A 246 -32.26 13.94 32.69
C ASN A 246 -33.51 14.06 33.57
N GLY A 247 -33.37 13.96 34.90
CA GLY A 247 -34.51 14.01 35.82
C GLY A 247 -35.50 12.86 35.63
N ASP A 248 -35.05 11.71 35.09
CA ASP A 248 -35.90 10.55 34.79
C ASP A 248 -36.38 9.77 36.04
N GLY A 249 -35.92 10.18 37.23
CA GLY A 249 -36.24 9.55 38.51
C GLY A 249 -35.40 8.30 38.84
N ASN A 250 -34.53 7.84 37.94
CA ASN A 250 -33.64 6.71 38.16
C ASN A 250 -32.38 7.17 38.91
N VAL A 251 -32.46 7.14 40.24
CA VAL A 251 -31.31 7.47 41.11
C VAL A 251 -30.31 6.32 41.07
N LEU A 252 -29.11 6.58 40.52
CA LEU A 252 -28.02 5.62 40.46
C LEU A 252 -26.99 5.91 41.54
N THR A 253 -26.65 4.92 42.36
CA THR A 253 -25.52 5.05 43.32
C THR A 253 -24.20 4.98 42.56
N ILE A 254 -23.30 5.93 42.78
CA ILE A 254 -21.98 5.93 42.16
C ILE A 254 -21.09 4.95 42.92
N THR A 255 -20.55 3.98 42.18
CA THR A 255 -19.71 2.90 42.73
C THR A 255 -18.35 2.87 42.04
N ASP A 256 -17.34 2.38 42.75
CA ASP A 256 -16.00 2.11 42.21
C ASP A 256 -16.02 0.94 41.20
N ALA A 257 -14.88 0.65 40.59
CA ALA A 257 -14.75 -0.44 39.62
C ALA A 257 -15.11 -1.84 40.19
N GLY A 258 -14.97 -2.02 41.51
CA GLY A 258 -15.37 -3.25 42.22
C GLY A 258 -16.86 -3.32 42.55
N GLY A 259 -17.62 -2.25 42.32
CA GLY A 259 -19.04 -2.14 42.62
C GLY A 259 -19.35 -1.71 44.06
N SER A 260 -18.34 -1.27 44.83
CA SER A 260 -18.55 -0.71 46.17
C SER A 260 -18.93 0.77 46.07
N PRO A 261 -19.81 1.30 46.95
CA PRO A 261 -20.12 2.74 46.94
C PRO A 261 -18.89 3.60 47.12
N VAL A 262 -18.79 4.70 46.37
CA VAL A 262 -17.69 5.66 46.52
C VAL A 262 -17.78 6.32 47.90
N SER A 263 -16.67 6.35 48.65
CA SER A 263 -16.60 6.98 49.97
C SER A 263 -16.55 8.51 49.88
N ALA A 264 -16.78 9.21 51.00
CA ALA A 264 -16.52 10.65 51.13
C ALA A 264 -15.11 11.02 50.60
N GLY A 265 -15.03 12.08 49.79
CA GLY A 265 -13.80 12.53 49.12
C GLY A 265 -13.37 11.68 47.91
N GLY A 266 -14.13 10.65 47.54
CA GLY A 266 -13.81 9.77 46.41
C GLY A 266 -14.08 10.36 45.02
N LEU A 267 -14.97 11.36 44.92
CA LEU A 267 -15.19 12.18 43.74
C LEU A 267 -14.63 13.57 44.03
N THR A 268 -13.62 14.03 43.28
CA THR A 268 -12.99 15.34 43.48
C THR A 268 -13.47 16.36 42.45
N ALA A 269 -13.53 17.64 42.81
CA ALA A 269 -13.87 18.70 41.86
C ALA A 269 -12.92 18.70 40.65
N GLY A 270 -13.48 18.78 39.43
CA GLY A 270 -12.74 18.70 38.17
C GLY A 270 -12.49 17.27 37.66
N MET A 271 -12.83 16.23 38.43
CA MET A 271 -12.75 14.84 37.97
C MET A 271 -13.74 14.58 36.83
N LEU A 272 -13.32 13.81 35.83
CA LEU A 272 -14.24 13.22 34.85
C LEU A 272 -14.52 11.77 35.25
N ALA A 273 -15.66 11.53 35.89
CA ALA A 273 -16.09 10.19 36.29
C ALA A 273 -16.63 9.45 35.06
N SER A 274 -15.82 8.59 34.47
CA SER A 274 -16.20 7.72 33.36
C SER A 274 -16.70 6.38 33.87
N GLY A 275 -17.88 5.95 33.43
CA GLY A 275 -18.53 4.75 33.94
C GLY A 275 -19.68 4.26 33.07
N TYR A 276 -20.37 3.23 33.53
CA TYR A 276 -21.55 2.70 32.88
C TYR A 276 -22.61 2.31 33.91
N LYS A 277 -23.87 2.25 33.48
CA LYS A 277 -24.97 1.78 34.33
C LYS A 277 -24.84 0.27 34.58
N VAL A 278 -25.00 -0.14 35.84
CA VAL A 278 -25.17 -1.54 36.26
C VAL A 278 -26.26 -1.62 37.33
N GLY A 279 -27.42 -2.21 37.01
CA GLY A 279 -28.58 -2.23 37.89
C GLY A 279 -28.99 -0.82 38.32
N SER A 280 -28.97 -0.57 39.63
CA SER A 280 -29.24 0.73 40.28
C SER A 280 -27.96 1.53 40.56
N THR A 281 -26.85 1.22 39.89
CA THR A 281 -25.56 1.88 40.11
C THR A 281 -25.00 2.50 38.83
N PHE A 282 -24.20 3.55 39.00
CA PHE A 282 -23.29 4.08 38.01
C PHE A 282 -21.88 3.64 38.40
N ARG A 283 -21.33 2.64 37.71
CA ARG A 283 -20.04 2.04 38.03
C ARG A 283 -18.93 2.76 37.27
N ILE A 284 -18.04 3.43 37.98
CA ILE A 284 -16.89 4.12 37.38
C ILE A 284 -15.76 3.13 37.09
N ILE A 285 -15.00 3.39 36.03
CA ILE A 285 -13.92 2.51 35.54
C ILE A 285 -12.53 2.84 36.11
N LEU A 286 -12.40 3.96 36.84
CA LEU A 286 -11.15 4.36 37.47
C LEU A 286 -11.13 3.85 38.92
N GLY A 287 -10.13 3.03 39.27
CA GLY A 287 -9.84 2.69 40.66
C GLY A 287 -9.21 3.88 41.41
N PRO A 288 -9.37 3.98 42.74
CA PRO A 288 -8.71 5.03 43.52
C PRO A 288 -7.19 4.95 43.35
N ARG A 289 -6.49 6.10 43.35
CA ARG A 289 -5.03 6.11 43.40
C ARG A 289 -4.56 5.39 44.67
N GLY A 290 -3.75 4.34 44.53
CA GLY A 290 -3.19 3.62 45.68
C GLY A 290 -2.26 4.52 46.51
N TRP A 291 -2.24 4.34 47.83
CA TRP A 291 -1.32 5.04 48.71
C TRP A 291 0.08 4.43 48.64
N SER A 292 1.10 5.26 48.37
CA SER A 292 2.49 4.84 48.41
C SER A 292 3.08 5.07 49.81
N PRO A 293 3.58 4.03 50.51
CA PRO A 293 4.26 4.19 51.79
C PRO A 293 5.59 4.96 51.64
N LEU A 294 5.88 5.82 52.61
CA LEU A 294 7.15 6.51 52.80
C LEU A 294 7.94 5.79 53.90
N TRP A 295 9.14 5.34 53.54
CA TRP A 295 9.99 4.50 54.38
C TRP A 295 11.26 5.23 54.79
N ARG A 296 11.79 4.90 55.97
CA ARG A 296 13.14 5.30 56.38
C ARG A 296 13.85 4.15 57.09
N ILE A 297 15.18 4.13 57.03
CA ILE A 297 16.00 3.15 57.74
C ILE A 297 16.43 3.75 59.08
N ILE A 298 16.12 3.07 60.18
CA ILE A 298 16.46 3.49 61.54
C ILE A 298 17.48 2.54 62.16
N SER A 299 18.43 3.11 62.91
CA SER A 299 19.41 2.34 63.68
C SER A 299 18.79 1.87 65.00
N ASN A 300 18.90 0.56 65.28
CA ASN A 300 18.48 -0.04 66.56
C ASN A 300 19.65 -0.83 67.15
N GLY A 301 20.54 -0.11 67.86
CA GLY A 301 21.83 -0.64 68.27
C GLY A 301 22.67 -1.01 67.04
N THR A 302 23.07 -2.27 66.93
CA THR A 302 23.76 -2.75 65.72
C THR A 302 22.80 -2.88 64.53
N ARG A 303 21.52 -3.21 64.74
CA ARG A 303 20.51 -3.50 63.70
C ARG A 303 20.18 -2.31 62.80
N ARG A 304 19.72 -2.59 61.58
CA ARG A 304 19.03 -1.62 60.70
C ARG A 304 17.61 -2.13 60.47
N VAL A 305 16.62 -1.32 60.81
CA VAL A 305 15.21 -1.67 60.65
C VAL A 305 14.54 -0.65 59.73
N VAL A 306 13.52 -1.08 58.98
CA VAL A 306 12.73 -0.20 58.12
C VAL A 306 11.50 0.28 58.89
N GLU A 307 11.23 1.58 58.85
CA GLU A 307 10.02 2.19 59.40
C GLU A 307 9.19 2.79 58.26
N VAL A 308 7.91 2.42 58.18
CA VAL A 308 6.90 3.18 57.45
C VAL A 308 6.50 4.36 58.33
N TYR A 309 6.90 5.57 57.98
CA TYR A 309 6.61 6.74 58.80
C TYR A 309 5.45 7.58 58.25
N ASP A 310 5.15 7.45 56.96
CA ASP A 310 4.00 8.15 56.36
C ASP A 310 3.55 7.49 55.04
N TYR A 311 2.51 8.04 54.40
CA TYR A 311 2.02 7.67 53.07
C TYR A 311 1.81 8.90 52.19
N VAL A 312 1.98 8.77 50.87
CA VAL A 312 1.79 9.84 49.90
C VAL A 312 1.08 9.36 48.62
N GLY A 313 0.47 10.29 47.90
CA GLY A 313 0.03 10.10 46.50
C GLY A 313 -1.30 9.34 46.30
N GLY A 314 -1.93 8.83 47.36
CA GLY A 314 -3.18 8.07 47.26
C GLY A 314 -4.47 8.92 47.31
N GLN A 315 -5.60 8.25 47.07
CA GLN A 315 -6.96 8.78 47.13
C GLN A 315 -7.78 7.97 48.16
N GLY A 316 -8.73 8.61 48.86
CA GLY A 316 -9.51 8.00 49.95
C GLY A 316 -8.89 8.20 51.33
N ALA A 317 -9.30 7.42 52.33
CA ALA A 317 -8.74 7.52 53.68
C ALA A 317 -7.24 7.13 53.68
N LYS A 318 -6.37 8.04 54.16
CA LYS A 318 -4.93 7.78 54.30
C LYS A 318 -4.70 6.58 55.24
N PRO A 319 -3.88 5.58 54.87
CA PRO A 319 -3.56 4.49 55.76
C PRO A 319 -2.97 5.03 57.06
N THR A 320 -3.52 4.59 58.19
CA THR A 320 -3.04 4.95 59.53
C THR A 320 -1.96 4.00 60.04
N ALA A 321 -1.75 2.89 59.34
CA ALA A 321 -0.82 1.84 59.72
C ALA A 321 0.63 2.26 59.45
N THR A 322 1.27 2.94 60.42
CA THR A 322 2.70 3.27 60.42
C THR A 322 3.44 2.42 61.46
N GLY A 323 4.77 2.32 61.33
CA GLY A 323 5.61 1.58 62.28
C GLY A 323 6.77 0.82 61.62
N TYR A 324 7.48 0.05 62.43
CA TYR A 324 8.61 -0.77 62.03
C TYR A 324 8.13 -2.06 61.36
N VAL A 325 8.74 -2.41 60.23
CA VAL A 325 8.43 -3.62 59.47
C VAL A 325 8.90 -4.84 60.25
N THR A 326 7.96 -5.71 60.58
CA THR A 326 8.15 -7.01 61.25
C THR A 326 7.88 -8.16 60.26
N SER A 327 8.11 -9.41 60.66
CA SER A 327 7.77 -10.58 59.82
C SER A 327 6.27 -10.80 59.64
N THR A 328 5.41 -10.13 60.42
CA THR A 328 3.95 -10.32 60.41
C THR A 328 3.15 -9.03 60.18
N GLY A 329 3.80 -7.90 59.92
CA GLY A 329 3.14 -6.58 59.75
C GLY A 329 3.96 -5.42 60.31
N TYR A 330 3.29 -4.40 60.87
CA TYR A 330 3.94 -3.23 61.48
C TYR A 330 3.85 -3.27 63.00
N SER A 331 4.93 -2.88 63.69
CA SER A 331 4.97 -2.67 65.14
C SER A 331 5.39 -1.24 65.46
N SER A 332 4.82 -0.65 66.51
CA SER A 332 5.30 0.65 67.04
C SER A 332 6.59 0.51 67.83
N ASN A 333 6.96 -0.71 68.22
CA ASN A 333 8.19 -0.99 68.97
C ASN A 333 9.34 -1.34 68.02
N ILE A 334 10.38 -0.52 68.03
CA ILE A 334 11.57 -0.70 67.21
C ILE A 334 12.27 -2.04 67.47
N ALA A 335 12.10 -2.64 68.66
CA ALA A 335 12.70 -3.92 69.01
C ALA A 335 12.20 -5.07 68.14
N ASP A 336 10.98 -4.98 67.63
CA ASP A 336 10.31 -6.02 66.83
C ASP A 336 10.64 -5.92 65.33
N GLY A 337 11.28 -4.82 64.91
CA GLY A 337 11.65 -4.59 63.53
C GLY A 337 12.64 -5.64 63.02
N VAL A 338 12.41 -6.13 61.79
CA VAL A 338 13.31 -7.06 61.11
C VAL A 338 14.62 -6.36 60.82
N ASP A 339 15.74 -6.96 61.26
CA ASP A 339 17.07 -6.50 60.89
C ASP A 339 17.32 -6.82 59.41
N ILE A 340 17.38 -5.79 58.57
CA ILE A 340 17.57 -5.96 57.12
C ILE A 340 19.01 -6.28 56.73
N ARG A 341 19.94 -6.31 57.69
CA ARG A 341 21.34 -6.67 57.45
C ARG A 341 21.57 -8.18 57.30
N GLY A 342 20.60 -9.01 57.70
CA GLY A 342 20.76 -10.47 57.78
C GLY A 342 21.73 -10.91 58.90
N PRO A 343 21.84 -12.22 59.18
CA PRO A 343 22.84 -12.75 60.10
C PRO A 343 24.25 -12.53 59.54
N ALA A 344 25.23 -12.32 60.43
CA ALA A 344 26.64 -12.30 60.04
C ALA A 344 27.00 -13.64 59.39
N GLY A 345 27.61 -13.60 58.20
CA GLY A 345 28.07 -14.80 57.52
C GLY A 345 29.14 -15.54 58.33
N PRO A 346 29.29 -16.87 58.21
CA PRO A 346 30.22 -17.68 59.01
C PRO A 346 31.69 -17.24 58.94
N ASN A 347 32.09 -16.53 57.87
CA ASN A 347 33.50 -16.26 57.54
C ASN A 347 33.90 -14.77 57.59
N GLY A 348 33.17 -13.88 58.27
CA GLY A 348 33.62 -12.48 58.39
C GLY A 348 33.12 -11.71 59.61
N PRO A 349 33.98 -10.97 60.34
CA PRO A 349 33.56 -10.06 61.42
C PRO A 349 32.92 -8.75 60.90
N GLY A 350 32.51 -8.71 59.62
CA GLY A 350 31.94 -7.53 58.99
C GLY A 350 30.50 -7.29 59.45
N THR A 351 30.18 -6.04 59.78
CA THR A 351 28.86 -5.60 60.29
C THR A 351 27.73 -5.64 59.25
N GLY A 352 27.98 -6.21 58.06
CA GLY A 352 27.12 -6.06 56.87
C GLY A 352 27.12 -4.64 56.29
N ASP A 353 27.94 -3.75 56.85
CA ASP A 353 28.08 -2.37 56.40
C ASP A 353 29.22 -2.33 55.37
N MET A 354 28.91 -2.02 54.11
CA MET A 354 29.94 -1.73 53.09
C MET A 354 30.58 -0.37 53.38
N LEU A 355 31.25 -0.24 54.53
CA LEU A 355 32.08 0.91 54.88
C LEU A 355 33.53 0.75 54.39
N LYS A 356 33.79 -0.13 53.41
CA LYS A 356 35.09 -0.21 52.74
C LYS A 356 34.92 -0.08 51.23
N ALA A 357 35.58 0.95 50.69
CA ALA A 357 35.37 1.47 49.33
C ALA A 357 35.99 0.65 48.19
N VAL A 358 36.36 -0.62 48.38
CA VAL A 358 37.00 -1.42 47.32
C VAL A 358 36.48 -2.87 47.33
N TYR A 359 35.92 -3.28 46.20
CA TYR A 359 35.33 -4.60 45.91
C TYR A 359 36.40 -5.59 45.42
N ASP A 360 36.39 -6.82 45.95
CA ASP A 360 37.25 -7.94 45.51
C ASP A 360 36.39 -9.07 44.92
N PRO A 361 36.39 -9.28 43.59
CA PRO A 361 35.56 -10.26 42.91
C PRO A 361 36.10 -11.71 42.97
N THR A 362 37.17 -12.01 43.71
CA THR A 362 37.90 -13.29 43.59
C THR A 362 37.71 -14.30 44.72
N ALA A 363 36.76 -14.10 45.63
CA ALA A 363 36.53 -15.06 46.73
C ALA A 363 35.89 -16.37 46.25
N VAL A 364 36.75 -17.34 45.92
CA VAL A 364 36.46 -18.74 45.63
C VAL A 364 36.36 -19.53 46.94
N GLU A 365 35.15 -19.73 47.49
CA GLU A 365 34.69 -20.83 48.37
C GLU A 365 33.16 -20.63 48.53
N GLY A 366 32.21 -21.52 48.27
CA GLY A 366 32.16 -22.95 47.97
C GLY A 366 30.74 -23.42 48.38
N ASP A 367 30.01 -23.99 47.41
CA ASP A 367 28.85 -24.89 47.54
C ASP A 367 27.41 -24.33 47.69
N ALA A 368 26.68 -24.34 46.58
CA ALA A 368 25.21 -24.31 46.51
C ALA A 368 24.61 -25.53 45.77
N PHE A 369 25.41 -26.55 45.42
CA PHE A 369 24.96 -27.67 44.59
C PHE A 369 25.73 -28.97 44.90
N ASP A 370 25.29 -29.68 45.94
CA ASP A 370 25.73 -31.05 46.25
C ASP A 370 25.09 -32.07 45.26
N LEU A 371 25.92 -32.61 44.37
CA LEU A 371 25.58 -33.57 43.32
C LEU A 371 25.26 -35.00 43.82
N SER A 372 25.46 -35.32 45.11
CA SER A 372 25.33 -36.69 45.62
C SER A 372 23.89 -37.22 45.75
N LYS A 373 22.88 -36.39 45.46
CA LYS A 373 21.46 -36.70 45.68
C LYS A 373 20.64 -36.97 44.41
N HIS A 374 21.26 -37.06 43.23
CA HIS A 374 20.55 -37.38 41.97
C HIS A 374 20.56 -38.89 41.68
N HIS A 375 19.41 -39.57 41.84
CA HIS A 375 19.23 -41.01 41.56
C HIS A 375 18.42 -41.25 40.27
N GLY A 376 18.97 -40.90 39.10
CA GLY A 376 18.39 -41.19 37.79
C GLY A 376 19.38 -41.92 36.88
N THR A 377 18.99 -43.06 36.32
CA THR A 377 19.81 -43.95 35.47
C THR A 377 19.93 -43.52 34.00
N LEU A 378 19.86 -42.23 33.68
CA LEU A 378 20.09 -41.74 32.31
C LEU A 378 21.55 -41.27 32.15
N PRO A 379 22.29 -41.74 31.13
CA PRO A 379 23.62 -41.22 30.84
C PRO A 379 23.56 -39.73 30.49
N ALA A 380 24.43 -38.94 31.12
CA ALA A 380 24.51 -37.47 31.00
C ALA A 380 24.74 -36.94 29.57
N ALA A 381 24.97 -37.79 28.58
CA ALA A 381 25.20 -37.38 27.19
C ALA A 381 23.91 -37.28 26.36
N SER A 382 22.75 -37.73 26.86
CA SER A 382 21.48 -37.71 26.11
C SER A 382 20.43 -36.76 26.66
N VAL A 383 20.79 -35.93 27.64
CA VAL A 383 19.92 -34.87 28.18
C VAL A 383 20.61 -33.54 27.91
N ASP A 384 20.19 -32.88 26.83
CA ASP A 384 20.48 -31.47 26.59
C ASP A 384 19.59 -30.64 27.53
N ASP A 385 19.98 -30.58 28.81
CA ASP A 385 19.20 -29.96 29.89
C ASP A 385 19.03 -28.44 29.72
N ALA A 386 19.71 -27.83 28.74
CA ALA A 386 19.48 -26.44 28.35
C ALA A 386 18.15 -26.23 27.59
N ALA A 387 17.51 -27.29 27.09
CA ALA A 387 16.30 -27.22 26.27
C ALA A 387 14.98 -27.29 27.06
N LEU A 388 14.99 -27.81 28.30
CA LEU A 388 13.77 -28.03 29.09
C LEU A 388 13.56 -27.05 30.25
N ALA A 389 14.57 -26.26 30.62
CA ALA A 389 14.49 -25.37 31.78
C ALA A 389 13.80 -24.01 31.51
N ASN A 390 13.45 -23.67 30.26
CA ASN A 390 12.88 -22.36 29.94
C ASN A 390 11.64 -22.47 29.05
N PRO A 391 10.41 -22.32 29.60
CA PRO A 391 9.15 -22.38 28.84
C PRO A 391 9.11 -21.41 27.65
N SER A 392 9.81 -20.28 27.74
CA SER A 392 9.96 -19.31 26.66
C SER A 392 10.74 -19.87 25.45
N ARG A 393 11.73 -20.75 25.66
CA ARG A 393 12.48 -21.38 24.56
C ARG A 393 11.67 -22.42 23.77
N ILE A 394 10.71 -23.09 24.41
CA ILE A 394 9.77 -24.01 23.75
C ILE A 394 8.75 -23.22 22.91
N TYR A 395 8.24 -22.10 23.46
CA TYR A 395 7.35 -21.20 22.73
C TYR A 395 8.04 -20.59 21.50
N ASN A 396 9.29 -20.15 21.65
CA ASN A 396 10.10 -19.57 20.57
C ASN A 396 10.41 -20.56 19.44
N ARG A 397 10.62 -21.85 19.75
CA ARG A 397 10.82 -22.92 18.76
C ARG A 397 9.57 -23.25 17.93
N ILE A 398 8.37 -23.02 18.47
CA ILE A 398 7.10 -23.20 17.74
C ILE A 398 6.81 -21.97 16.87
N SER A 399 7.29 -20.78 17.27
CA SER A 399 6.99 -19.52 16.60
C SER A 399 8.03 -19.07 15.55
N GLN A 400 9.04 -19.87 15.21
CA GLN A 400 10.15 -19.49 14.32
C GLN A 400 10.91 -18.23 14.78
N ILE A 401 10.97 -17.98 16.10
CA ILE A 401 11.63 -16.81 16.69
C ILE A 401 12.93 -17.24 17.36
N THR A 402 14.03 -16.57 17.07
CA THR A 402 15.33 -16.76 17.75
C THR A 402 15.78 -15.45 18.38
N TYR A 403 16.22 -15.48 19.62
CA TYR A 403 16.80 -14.32 20.30
C TYR A 403 18.31 -14.37 20.15
N ALA A 404 18.93 -13.33 19.61
CA ALA A 404 20.37 -13.30 19.35
C ALA A 404 21.21 -13.29 20.65
N GLU A 405 20.65 -12.78 21.75
CA GLU A 405 21.26 -12.83 23.08
C GLU A 405 21.46 -14.26 23.59
N ASP A 406 20.58 -15.20 23.22
CA ASP A 406 20.72 -16.62 23.56
C ASP A 406 21.96 -17.26 22.92
N LEU A 407 22.45 -16.64 21.83
CA LEU A 407 23.65 -17.03 21.09
C LEU A 407 24.87 -16.17 21.46
N GLY A 408 24.74 -15.35 22.51
CA GLY A 408 25.82 -14.51 23.02
C GLY A 408 26.06 -13.23 22.24
N VAL A 409 25.13 -12.80 21.37
CA VAL A 409 25.18 -11.44 20.80
C VAL A 409 24.95 -10.45 21.93
N SER A 410 25.85 -9.48 22.09
CA SER A 410 25.83 -8.57 23.25
C SER A 410 26.52 -7.24 22.93
N PRO A 411 26.03 -6.11 23.49
CA PRO A 411 26.71 -4.82 23.41
C PRO A 411 28.17 -4.83 23.91
N SER A 412 28.53 -5.78 24.79
CA SER A 412 29.88 -5.90 25.33
C SER A 412 30.79 -6.89 24.57
N ALA A 413 30.27 -7.60 23.57
CA ALA A 413 31.08 -8.48 22.72
C ALA A 413 31.90 -7.67 21.72
N THR A 414 32.98 -8.26 21.19
CA THR A 414 33.75 -7.55 20.15
C THR A 414 32.93 -7.45 18.86
N PRO A 415 33.17 -6.43 18.03
CA PRO A 415 32.44 -6.27 16.78
C PRO A 415 32.45 -7.50 15.87
N ALA A 416 33.63 -8.10 15.62
CA ALA A 416 33.76 -9.37 14.89
C ALA A 416 32.93 -10.52 15.51
N GLN A 417 32.88 -10.61 16.84
CA GLN A 417 32.07 -11.64 17.51
C GLN A 417 30.59 -11.41 17.31
N ASN A 418 30.12 -10.16 17.36
CA ASN A 418 28.73 -9.83 17.08
C ASN A 418 28.35 -10.13 15.63
N SER A 419 29.19 -9.76 14.65
CA SER A 419 28.95 -10.05 13.23
C SER A 419 28.86 -11.56 12.96
N GLN A 420 29.82 -12.33 13.48
CA GLN A 420 29.82 -13.79 13.32
C GLN A 420 28.61 -14.45 13.99
N ARG A 421 28.28 -14.07 15.22
CA ARG A 421 27.15 -14.69 15.96
C ARG A 421 25.80 -14.36 15.36
N VAL A 422 25.60 -13.14 14.85
CA VAL A 422 24.39 -12.77 14.12
C VAL A 422 24.28 -13.57 12.81
N TYR A 423 25.39 -13.76 12.10
CA TYR A 423 25.43 -14.60 10.91
C TYR A 423 25.06 -16.07 11.22
N ASP A 424 25.69 -16.65 12.25
CA ASP A 424 25.42 -18.01 12.68
C ASP A 424 23.96 -18.20 13.10
N ALA A 425 23.37 -17.22 13.80
CA ALA A 425 21.97 -17.21 14.20
C ALA A 425 21.02 -17.27 13.00
N MET A 426 21.26 -16.45 11.98
CA MET A 426 20.46 -16.46 10.76
C MET A 426 20.62 -17.77 9.99
N GLY A 427 21.84 -18.30 9.92
CA GLY A 427 22.12 -19.61 9.33
C GLY A 427 21.42 -20.75 10.06
N GLU A 428 21.32 -20.68 11.39
CA GLU A 428 20.58 -21.66 12.20
C GLU A 428 19.07 -21.59 11.90
N ILE A 429 18.47 -20.40 11.89
CA ILE A 429 17.05 -20.21 11.54
C ILE A 429 16.78 -20.77 10.14
N LYS A 430 17.62 -20.37 9.17
CA LYS A 430 17.47 -20.77 7.78
C LYS A 430 17.56 -22.28 7.61
N THR A 431 18.55 -22.91 8.25
CA THR A 431 18.77 -24.36 8.20
C THR A 431 17.64 -25.14 8.88
N LYS A 432 17.15 -24.67 10.02
CA LYS A 432 16.16 -25.40 10.83
C LYS A 432 14.72 -25.19 10.39
N PHE A 433 14.37 -23.99 9.95
CA PHE A 433 12.98 -23.58 9.71
C PHE A 433 12.70 -23.10 8.28
N GLY A 434 13.73 -22.84 7.47
CA GLY A 434 13.59 -22.28 6.11
C GLY A 434 13.26 -20.78 6.07
N SER A 435 12.55 -20.27 7.08
CA SER A 435 12.24 -18.86 7.34
C SER A 435 12.06 -18.61 8.84
N GLY A 436 12.11 -17.35 9.28
CA GLY A 436 11.85 -17.01 10.68
C GLY A 436 12.24 -15.58 11.05
N THR A 437 12.18 -15.28 12.35
CA THR A 437 12.50 -13.96 12.91
C THR A 437 13.68 -14.04 13.87
N LEU A 438 14.69 -13.20 13.66
CA LEU A 438 15.77 -12.96 14.60
C LEU A 438 15.46 -11.71 15.43
N ILE A 439 15.46 -11.84 16.75
CA ILE A 439 15.29 -10.72 17.70
C ILE A 439 16.66 -10.32 18.25
N LEU A 440 17.11 -9.09 17.99
CA LEU A 440 18.27 -8.54 18.71
C LEU A 440 17.78 -7.88 20.01
N GLY A 441 18.47 -8.16 21.12
CA GLY A 441 18.15 -7.61 22.44
C GLY A 441 18.34 -6.08 22.51
N HIS A 442 18.08 -5.45 23.64
CA HIS A 442 18.29 -4.01 23.79
C HIS A 442 19.78 -3.62 23.92
N GLY A 443 20.19 -2.47 23.40
CA GLY A 443 21.54 -1.91 23.62
C GLY A 443 22.24 -1.42 22.35
N HIS A 444 23.51 -1.01 22.50
CA HIS A 444 24.36 -0.53 21.41
C HIS A 444 25.26 -1.66 20.91
N TYR A 445 24.92 -2.22 19.75
CA TYR A 445 25.69 -3.26 19.10
C TYR A 445 26.59 -2.64 18.06
N VAL A 446 27.84 -3.06 18.08
CA VAL A 446 28.83 -2.67 17.10
C VAL A 446 29.22 -3.92 16.30
N PHE A 447 29.35 -3.79 14.98
CA PHE A 447 29.57 -4.89 14.04
C PHE A 447 30.76 -4.60 13.13
N ASP A 448 31.61 -5.59 12.91
CA ASP A 448 32.61 -5.61 11.83
C ASP A 448 31.98 -6.08 10.51
N PRO A 449 32.67 -5.98 9.36
CA PRO A 449 32.40 -6.68 8.11
C PRO A 449 31.79 -8.04 8.32
N SER A 450 30.73 -8.31 7.56
CA SER A 450 30.13 -9.64 7.54
C SER A 450 31.19 -10.68 7.15
N PRO A 451 31.20 -11.86 7.80
CA PRO A 451 32.11 -12.94 7.44
C PRO A 451 31.79 -13.57 6.07
N ASP A 452 30.61 -13.29 5.50
CA ASP A 452 30.20 -13.77 4.17
C ASP A 452 30.79 -12.89 3.05
N GLN A 453 31.41 -13.50 2.04
CA GLN A 453 32.22 -12.80 1.04
C GLN A 453 31.50 -12.51 -0.30
N ALA A 454 30.20 -12.78 -0.40
CA ALA A 454 29.50 -12.77 -1.69
C ALA A 454 28.26 -11.87 -1.73
N ILE A 455 28.41 -10.59 -2.10
CA ILE A 455 27.32 -9.69 -2.58
C ILE A 455 27.85 -8.76 -3.70
N TYR A 456 26.97 -8.03 -4.40
CA TYR A 456 27.27 -7.06 -5.47
C TYR A 456 26.53 -5.71 -5.28
N ASP A 457 27.11 -4.62 -5.80
CA ASP A 457 26.73 -3.22 -5.55
C ASP A 457 25.73 -2.64 -6.56
N ASN A 458 25.41 -1.35 -6.38
CA ASN A 458 24.46 -0.61 -7.22
C ASN A 458 24.91 -0.41 -8.69
N PHE A 459 26.07 -0.95 -9.08
CA PHE A 459 26.65 -0.88 -10.41
C PHE A 459 27.18 -2.23 -10.92
N GLY A 460 26.91 -3.34 -10.22
CA GLY A 460 27.32 -4.69 -10.61
C GLY A 460 28.77 -5.04 -10.27
N TYR A 461 29.39 -4.35 -9.30
CA TYR A 461 30.69 -4.72 -8.73
C TYR A 461 30.51 -5.62 -7.51
N GLN A 462 31.42 -6.57 -7.33
CA GLN A 462 31.43 -7.43 -6.15
C GLN A 462 31.70 -6.61 -4.88
N ILE A 463 30.72 -6.58 -3.98
CA ILE A 463 30.80 -6.07 -2.61
C ILE A 463 31.51 -7.14 -1.79
N ALA A 464 32.75 -6.88 -1.40
CA ALA A 464 33.45 -7.73 -0.44
C ALA A 464 32.72 -7.67 0.92
N GLY A 465 32.83 -8.71 1.76
CA GLY A 465 32.26 -8.68 3.13
C GLY A 465 32.68 -7.44 3.94
N SER A 466 33.77 -6.78 3.53
CA SER A 466 34.25 -5.47 3.96
C SER A 466 33.41 -4.25 3.56
N GLU A 467 32.21 -4.42 2.99
CA GLU A 467 31.32 -3.32 2.58
C GLU A 467 29.92 -3.39 3.24
N GLY A 468 29.59 -4.49 3.94
CA GLY A 468 28.34 -4.64 4.72
C GLY A 468 28.54 -5.34 6.07
N ALA A 469 27.85 -4.89 7.12
CA ALA A 469 28.00 -5.44 8.48
C ALA A 469 27.08 -6.65 8.76
N ILE A 470 25.82 -6.60 8.31
CA ILE A 470 24.85 -7.70 8.45
C ILE A 470 24.25 -8.02 7.09
N ILE A 471 24.32 -9.28 6.69
CA ILE A 471 23.77 -9.81 5.44
C ILE A 471 22.55 -10.67 5.75
N VAL A 472 21.37 -10.21 5.37
CA VAL A 472 20.09 -10.87 5.66
C VAL A 472 19.64 -11.72 4.47
N PRO A 473 19.54 -13.06 4.62
CA PRO A 473 19.05 -13.92 3.55
C PRO A 473 17.52 -13.90 3.44
N THR A 474 16.97 -14.19 2.26
CA THR A 474 15.51 -14.30 2.03
C THR A 474 14.81 -15.18 3.06
N GLY A 475 13.67 -14.69 3.56
CA GLY A 475 12.82 -15.37 4.54
C GLY A 475 13.23 -15.17 6.00
N ILE A 476 14.27 -14.38 6.27
CA ILE A 476 14.68 -14.01 7.63
C ILE A 476 14.27 -12.56 7.91
N SER A 477 13.38 -12.35 8.87
CA SER A 477 13.03 -11.03 9.40
C SER A 477 13.89 -10.68 10.60
N ILE A 478 14.19 -9.40 10.80
CA ILE A 478 14.96 -8.92 11.96
C ILE A 478 14.10 -7.97 12.78
N LYS A 479 13.99 -8.21 14.08
CA LYS A 479 13.21 -7.39 15.00
C LYS A 479 14.03 -6.95 16.19
N GLY A 480 13.84 -5.71 16.62
CA GLY A 480 14.40 -5.21 17.87
C GLY A 480 13.54 -5.67 19.03
N THR A 481 13.96 -5.33 20.25
CA THR A 481 13.07 -5.38 21.42
C THR A 481 12.34 -4.05 21.59
N THR A 482 11.31 -4.00 22.45
CA THR A 482 10.51 -2.79 22.68
C THR A 482 11.29 -1.61 23.29
N ARG A 483 12.57 -1.82 23.62
CA ARG A 483 13.52 -0.80 24.05
C ARG A 483 14.49 -0.50 22.90
N LYS A 484 14.90 0.77 22.79
CA LYS A 484 15.80 1.24 21.72
C LYS A 484 17.05 0.37 21.59
N SER A 485 17.28 -0.12 20.38
CA SER A 485 18.46 -0.90 20.01
C SER A 485 19.23 -0.13 18.93
N THR A 486 20.55 0.00 19.08
CA THR A 486 21.40 0.72 18.13
C THR A 486 22.33 -0.24 17.44
N LEU A 487 22.39 -0.21 16.11
CA LEU A 487 23.42 -0.92 15.34
C LEU A 487 24.40 0.11 14.77
N ILE A 488 25.69 -0.18 14.93
CA ILE A 488 26.82 0.66 14.54
C ILE A 488 27.84 -0.21 13.80
N SER A 489 28.43 0.31 12.71
CA SER A 489 29.60 -0.30 12.07
C SER A 489 30.89 0.06 12.83
N ALA A 490 31.72 -0.92 13.16
CA ALA A 490 32.89 -0.75 14.01
C ALA A 490 34.21 -0.45 13.28
N SER A 491 34.38 -0.95 12.05
CA SER A 491 35.73 -1.09 11.46
C SER A 491 35.90 -0.47 10.07
N ASP A 492 34.83 -0.12 9.38
CA ASP A 492 34.94 0.74 8.22
C ASP A 492 33.74 1.70 8.19
N PRO A 493 34.01 3.02 8.23
CA PRO A 493 32.97 4.01 8.03
C PRO A 493 32.13 3.71 6.78
N GLY A 494 32.69 3.19 5.68
CA GLY A 494 32.00 2.98 4.40
C GLY A 494 31.03 1.80 4.33
N LEU A 495 30.74 1.15 5.46
CA LEU A 495 29.89 -0.05 5.54
C LEU A 495 28.40 0.29 5.54
N THR A 496 27.61 -0.40 4.71
CA THR A 496 26.16 -0.47 4.91
C THR A 496 25.87 -1.34 6.14
N VAL A 497 25.00 -0.88 7.03
CA VAL A 497 24.70 -1.60 8.27
C VAL A 497 23.95 -2.91 7.99
N MET A 498 22.93 -2.86 7.13
CA MET A 498 22.16 -4.04 6.72
C MET A 498 21.99 -4.11 5.20
N PHE A 499 22.43 -5.22 4.61
CA PHE A 499 22.06 -5.63 3.26
C PHE A 499 21.06 -6.77 3.33
N ALA A 500 20.01 -6.70 2.53
CA ALA A 500 19.12 -7.84 2.34
C ALA A 500 19.22 -8.36 0.91
N ILE A 501 19.49 -9.65 0.77
CA ILE A 501 19.78 -10.30 -0.51
C ILE A 501 18.95 -11.57 -0.69
N SER A 502 18.62 -11.90 -1.94
CA SER A 502 18.10 -13.23 -2.27
C SER A 502 19.19 -14.19 -2.72
N PRO A 503 19.44 -15.30 -2.00
CA PRO A 503 20.46 -16.28 -2.39
C PRO A 503 20.21 -16.94 -3.76
N ASP A 504 18.97 -16.91 -4.26
CA ASP A 504 18.59 -17.44 -5.57
C ASP A 504 18.56 -16.39 -6.69
N GLY A 505 18.79 -15.11 -6.36
CA GLY A 505 18.74 -13.99 -7.30
C GLY A 505 17.36 -13.68 -7.88
N GLN A 506 16.27 -14.24 -7.35
CA GLN A 506 14.91 -14.15 -7.92
C GLN A 506 14.01 -13.20 -7.14
N THR A 507 13.73 -13.42 -5.86
CA THR A 507 12.78 -12.58 -5.10
C THR A 507 13.14 -12.50 -3.63
N PHE A 508 13.16 -11.29 -3.10
CA PHE A 508 13.21 -11.02 -1.66
C PHE A 508 11.80 -10.59 -1.20
N SER A 509 11.10 -11.48 -0.50
CA SER A 509 9.74 -11.25 -0.01
C SER A 509 9.55 -11.61 1.46
N ASP A 510 8.45 -11.11 2.03
CA ASP A 510 7.99 -11.44 3.38
C ASP A 510 9.01 -11.06 4.48
N PHE A 511 9.73 -9.96 4.23
CA PHE A 511 10.70 -9.38 5.15
C PHE A 511 10.08 -8.28 6.01
N SER A 512 10.44 -8.28 7.28
CA SER A 512 10.13 -7.22 8.24
C SER A 512 11.40 -6.76 8.97
N LEU A 513 11.63 -5.45 8.97
CA LEU A 513 12.50 -4.76 9.93
C LEU A 513 11.63 -3.91 10.85
N ASP A 514 11.65 -4.21 12.13
CA ASP A 514 10.67 -3.70 13.10
C ASP A 514 11.31 -3.44 14.47
N ASN A 515 10.80 -2.42 15.18
CA ASN A 515 10.95 -2.13 16.61
C ASN A 515 12.07 -1.13 16.96
N GLN A 516 11.69 0.13 17.25
CA GLN A 516 12.49 1.32 17.56
C GLN A 516 14.03 1.16 17.47
N TRP A 517 14.51 0.95 16.25
CA TRP A 517 15.95 0.91 15.97
C TRP A 517 16.50 2.32 15.87
N ASP A 518 17.54 2.65 16.62
CA ASP A 518 18.38 3.82 16.38
C ASP A 518 19.57 3.36 15.52
N LEU A 519 19.45 3.38 14.19
CA LEU A 519 20.54 2.96 13.30
C LEU A 519 21.47 4.15 13.06
N VAL A 520 22.71 4.07 13.58
CA VAL A 520 23.64 5.21 13.60
C VAL A 520 25.03 4.80 13.08
N SER A 521 25.49 5.58 12.08
CA SER A 521 26.79 5.57 11.38
C SER A 521 27.01 4.56 10.24
N ALA A 522 26.93 5.09 9.02
CA ALA A 522 27.54 4.61 7.78
C ALA A 522 28.06 5.85 7.00
N SER A 523 29.37 6.03 6.91
CA SER A 523 30.03 7.12 6.19
C SER A 523 30.97 6.66 5.07
N ASN A 524 30.77 7.18 3.86
CA ASN A 524 31.49 6.93 2.61
C ASN A 524 31.19 5.58 1.95
N GLY A 525 29.95 5.46 1.50
CA GLY A 525 29.52 4.43 0.56
C GLY A 525 28.26 3.75 1.07
N HIS A 526 27.13 4.00 0.42
CA HIS A 526 25.86 3.31 0.66
C HIS A 526 25.14 3.67 1.98
N GLY A 527 23.83 3.39 2.02
CA GLY A 527 22.92 3.84 3.08
C GLY A 527 22.93 2.98 4.34
N ILE A 528 22.00 3.20 5.27
CA ILE A 528 21.82 2.28 6.42
C ILE A 528 21.31 0.92 5.94
N MET A 529 20.39 0.95 4.97
CA MET A 529 19.78 -0.24 4.41
C MET A 529 19.75 -0.16 2.89
N ASN A 530 20.22 -1.23 2.24
CA ASN A 530 20.17 -1.36 0.79
C ASN A 530 19.62 -2.74 0.43
N LEU A 531 18.72 -2.77 -0.55
CA LEU A 531 18.15 -3.98 -1.12
C LEU A 531 18.67 -4.07 -2.55
N THR A 532 19.48 -5.08 -2.90
CA THR A 532 20.11 -5.18 -4.23
C THR A 532 20.16 -6.62 -4.77
N PRO A 533 20.13 -6.83 -6.10
CA PRO A 533 20.50 -8.10 -6.72
C PRO A 533 22.01 -8.32 -6.71
N SER A 534 22.39 -9.57 -6.49
CA SER A 534 23.76 -10.05 -6.69
C SER A 534 24.04 -10.25 -8.18
N ASP A 535 24.64 -9.26 -8.85
CA ASP A 535 25.17 -9.41 -10.20
C ASP A 535 26.67 -9.69 -10.21
N SER A 536 27.06 -10.93 -9.95
CA SER A 536 28.28 -11.43 -10.59
C SER A 536 27.96 -11.84 -12.00
N GLY A 537 28.84 -11.47 -12.92
CA GLY A 537 29.19 -12.38 -14.00
C GLY A 537 29.52 -13.79 -13.49
N ARG A 538 28.50 -14.68 -13.53
CA ARG A 538 28.49 -16.17 -13.64
C ARG A 538 29.23 -17.01 -12.55
N PRO A 539 28.79 -18.25 -12.24
CA PRO A 539 27.48 -18.89 -12.39
C PRO A 539 27.05 -19.70 -11.13
N ASN A 540 25.84 -19.48 -10.59
CA ASN A 540 25.22 -20.51 -9.74
C ASN A 540 24.50 -21.51 -10.66
N LEU A 541 25.23 -22.58 -10.99
CA LEU A 541 24.84 -23.66 -11.89
C LEU A 541 23.72 -24.51 -11.27
N LEU A 542 22.46 -24.08 -11.42
CA LEU A 542 21.39 -25.04 -11.69
C LEU A 542 21.47 -25.35 -13.20
N ALA A 543 22.44 -26.20 -13.57
CA ALA A 543 22.90 -26.62 -14.92
C ALA A 543 21.98 -26.33 -16.15
N PRO A 544 22.55 -25.89 -17.31
CA PRO A 544 23.69 -26.60 -17.91
C PRO A 544 24.95 -25.80 -18.29
N GLY A 545 25.92 -25.78 -17.37
CA GLY A 545 27.35 -25.80 -17.70
C GLY A 545 28.01 -24.48 -18.12
N THR A 546 29.10 -24.14 -17.42
CA THR A 546 30.19 -23.34 -17.96
C THR A 546 31.15 -24.28 -18.68
N PHE A 547 31.55 -23.93 -19.90
CA PHE A 547 32.55 -24.67 -20.63
C PHE A 547 33.81 -23.81 -20.64
N ASP A 548 34.68 -24.08 -19.68
CA ASP A 548 35.96 -23.40 -19.56
C ASP A 548 36.78 -23.57 -20.83
N SER A 549 37.81 -22.75 -20.97
CA SER A 549 38.78 -22.85 -22.06
C SER A 549 39.62 -24.13 -22.06
N GLY A 550 39.44 -25.01 -21.06
CA GLY A 550 40.04 -26.34 -21.00
C GLY A 550 39.48 -27.30 -22.05
N THR A 551 40.30 -28.25 -22.49
CA THR A 551 39.91 -29.29 -23.46
C THR A 551 39.10 -30.43 -22.82
N GLU A 552 38.95 -30.43 -21.49
CA GLU A 552 38.33 -31.49 -20.73
C GLU A 552 36.80 -31.58 -20.93
N GLY A 553 36.31 -32.80 -21.13
CA GLY A 553 34.89 -33.11 -21.33
C GLY A 553 34.35 -32.80 -22.73
N TRP A 554 35.14 -32.20 -23.63
CA TRP A 554 34.77 -32.03 -25.03
C TRP A 554 35.08 -33.31 -25.82
N ALA A 555 34.06 -33.91 -26.42
CA ALA A 555 34.21 -35.05 -27.31
C ALA A 555 34.54 -34.57 -28.73
N ILE A 556 35.62 -35.11 -29.30
CA ILE A 556 36.11 -34.78 -30.64
C ILE A 556 35.56 -35.81 -31.63
N SER A 557 35.13 -35.37 -32.82
CA SER A 557 34.76 -36.25 -33.92
C SER A 557 35.08 -35.60 -35.28
N GLY A 558 35.21 -36.41 -36.32
CA GLY A 558 35.77 -35.95 -37.60
C GLY A 558 37.28 -35.78 -37.50
N ASP A 559 37.82 -34.74 -38.13
CA ASP A 559 39.25 -34.42 -38.22
C ASP A 559 39.66 -33.20 -37.37
N ALA A 560 38.80 -32.82 -36.42
CA ALA A 560 39.11 -31.73 -35.49
C ALA A 560 40.20 -32.13 -34.48
N THR A 561 40.97 -31.14 -34.04
CA THR A 561 41.81 -31.19 -32.85
C THR A 561 41.44 -30.02 -31.94
N ILE A 562 41.67 -30.16 -30.63
CA ILE A 562 41.41 -29.09 -29.65
C ILE A 562 42.65 -28.75 -28.85
N SER A 563 42.81 -27.47 -28.52
CA SER A 563 43.86 -26.98 -27.63
C SER A 563 43.35 -25.78 -26.83
N ASN A 564 44.00 -25.50 -25.70
CA ASN A 564 43.85 -24.21 -25.02
C ASN A 564 44.93 -23.27 -25.53
N VAL A 565 44.55 -22.11 -26.04
CA VAL A 565 45.47 -21.07 -26.52
C VAL A 565 45.13 -19.77 -25.82
N SER A 566 46.07 -19.25 -25.02
CA SER A 566 45.93 -18.00 -24.26
C SER A 566 44.65 -17.92 -23.40
N GLY A 567 44.24 -19.04 -22.81
CA GLY A 567 43.04 -19.10 -21.99
C GLY A 567 41.73 -19.22 -22.78
N ARG A 568 41.79 -19.62 -24.06
CA ARG A 568 40.63 -19.85 -24.94
C ARG A 568 40.62 -21.26 -25.51
N LEU A 569 39.44 -21.84 -25.67
CA LEU A 569 39.28 -23.14 -26.32
C LEU A 569 39.38 -22.97 -27.84
N ARG A 570 40.42 -23.56 -28.42
CA ARG A 570 40.67 -23.58 -29.85
C ARG A 570 40.22 -24.91 -30.44
N ILE A 571 39.38 -24.88 -31.46
CA ILE A 571 39.14 -26.00 -32.38
C ILE A 571 39.94 -25.79 -33.67
N THR A 572 40.66 -26.80 -34.14
CA THR A 572 41.44 -26.76 -35.37
C THR A 572 41.01 -27.90 -36.29
N HIS A 573 40.64 -27.58 -37.53
CA HIS A 573 40.37 -28.53 -38.60
C HIS A 573 41.62 -28.71 -39.48
N ASN A 574 41.94 -29.96 -39.81
CA ASN A 574 43.12 -30.33 -40.58
C ASN A 574 42.76 -30.45 -42.08
N ALA A 575 43.29 -29.58 -42.92
CA ALA A 575 42.86 -29.35 -44.30
C ALA A 575 43.08 -30.51 -45.31
N SER A 576 43.42 -31.71 -44.85
CA SER A 576 43.73 -32.87 -45.69
C SER A 576 42.54 -33.78 -46.04
N VAL A 577 41.32 -33.49 -45.58
CA VAL A 577 40.14 -34.35 -45.81
C VAL A 577 38.88 -33.51 -46.00
N ALA A 578 37.98 -33.96 -46.88
CA ALA A 578 36.64 -33.37 -47.06
C ALA A 578 35.71 -33.75 -45.89
N ALA A 579 36.17 -33.56 -44.66
CA ALA A 579 35.48 -33.90 -43.43
C ALA A 579 35.07 -32.63 -42.67
N VAL A 580 34.09 -32.77 -41.78
CA VAL A 580 33.68 -31.70 -40.86
C VAL A 580 34.38 -31.96 -39.53
N GLY A 581 35.23 -31.04 -39.09
CA GLY A 581 35.81 -31.10 -37.76
C GLY A 581 34.76 -30.71 -36.73
N LYS A 582 34.48 -31.56 -35.74
CA LYS A 582 33.47 -31.32 -34.72
C LYS A 582 33.99 -31.54 -33.32
N ILE A 583 33.57 -30.67 -32.42
CA ILE A 583 33.63 -30.92 -30.98
C ILE A 583 32.24 -30.80 -30.39
N SER A 584 31.93 -31.62 -29.40
CA SER A 584 30.63 -31.58 -28.72
C SER A 584 30.77 -31.85 -27.24
N LYS A 585 29.95 -31.21 -26.42
CA LYS A 585 29.88 -31.48 -24.99
C LYS A 585 28.42 -31.63 -24.57
N ALA A 586 28.15 -32.71 -23.83
CA ALA A 586 26.83 -33.04 -23.33
C ALA A 586 26.52 -32.24 -22.06
N PHE A 587 25.26 -31.88 -21.89
CA PHE A 587 24.75 -31.25 -20.69
C PHE A 587 23.29 -31.67 -20.43
N THR A 588 22.86 -31.60 -19.18
CA THR A 588 21.52 -32.04 -18.76
C THR A 588 20.51 -30.91 -18.94
N THR A 589 19.32 -31.20 -19.43
CA THR A 589 18.22 -30.25 -19.66
C THR A 589 16.88 -30.85 -19.23
N VAL A 590 15.84 -30.02 -19.15
CA VAL A 590 14.45 -30.44 -18.91
C VAL A 590 13.66 -30.28 -20.20
N VAL A 591 13.02 -31.36 -20.67
CA VAL A 591 12.22 -31.36 -21.89
C VAL A 591 11.11 -30.30 -21.81
N GLY A 592 10.97 -29.49 -22.87
CA GLY A 592 10.00 -28.40 -22.96
C GLY A 592 10.46 -27.09 -22.31
N ARG A 593 11.59 -27.08 -21.59
CA ARG A 593 12.15 -25.87 -20.98
C ARG A 593 13.02 -25.11 -21.96
N ALA A 594 12.94 -23.78 -21.94
CA ALA A 594 13.77 -22.92 -22.78
C ALA A 594 15.13 -22.64 -22.11
N TYR A 595 16.16 -22.52 -22.93
CA TYR A 595 17.55 -22.29 -22.52
C TYR A 595 18.20 -21.24 -23.42
N ARG A 596 19.23 -20.57 -22.91
CA ARG A 596 20.06 -19.59 -23.61
C ARG A 596 21.51 -20.09 -23.64
N VAL A 597 22.16 -20.00 -24.81
CA VAL A 597 23.59 -20.23 -25.00
C VAL A 597 24.26 -18.91 -25.31
N ARG A 598 25.40 -18.61 -24.68
CA ARG A 598 26.28 -17.53 -25.14
C ARG A 598 27.74 -17.97 -25.24
N VAL A 599 28.44 -17.40 -26.21
CA VAL A 599 29.85 -17.62 -26.52
C VAL A 599 30.50 -16.30 -26.92
N ASP A 600 31.73 -16.08 -26.46
CA ASP A 600 32.56 -14.97 -26.93
C ASP A 600 33.57 -15.53 -27.95
N ALA A 601 33.49 -15.02 -29.19
CA ALA A 601 34.29 -15.48 -30.33
C ALA A 601 35.48 -14.55 -30.58
N TYR A 602 36.71 -15.05 -30.67
CA TYR A 602 37.91 -14.19 -30.66
C TYR A 602 38.75 -14.22 -31.95
N GLU A 603 39.14 -15.39 -32.47
CA GLU A 603 40.03 -15.51 -33.63
C GLU A 603 39.59 -16.63 -34.59
N ASP A 604 39.78 -16.39 -35.88
CA ASP A 604 39.51 -17.32 -36.97
C ASP A 604 40.57 -17.13 -38.09
N THR A 605 40.99 -18.22 -38.75
CA THR A 605 41.77 -18.18 -40.00
C THR A 605 40.95 -18.43 -41.26
N VAL A 606 39.63 -18.61 -41.16
CA VAL A 606 38.71 -18.96 -42.26
C VAL A 606 37.77 -17.79 -42.63
N PRO A 607 37.28 -17.72 -43.88
CA PRO A 607 36.14 -16.87 -44.23
C PRO A 607 34.81 -17.31 -43.57
N VAL A 608 34.02 -16.32 -43.17
CA VAL A 608 32.76 -16.32 -42.37
C VAL A 608 31.64 -17.35 -42.70
N ASP A 609 31.77 -18.17 -43.74
CA ASP A 609 30.69 -19.04 -44.24
C ASP A 609 30.79 -20.52 -43.83
N THR A 610 31.76 -20.88 -42.99
CA THR A 610 32.18 -22.28 -42.78
C THR A 610 32.18 -22.78 -41.33
N LEU A 611 31.69 -21.95 -40.39
CA LEU A 611 31.67 -22.25 -38.96
C LEU A 611 30.24 -22.17 -38.37
N GLU A 612 29.80 -23.25 -37.71
CA GLU A 612 28.45 -23.41 -37.17
C GLU A 612 28.46 -23.91 -35.73
N MET A 613 27.59 -23.34 -34.89
CA MET A 613 27.21 -23.93 -33.59
C MET A 613 25.78 -24.45 -33.66
N ALA A 614 25.55 -25.63 -33.08
CA ALA A 614 24.21 -26.19 -32.95
C ALA A 614 23.99 -26.83 -31.58
N VAL A 615 22.72 -26.89 -31.19
CA VAL A 615 22.24 -27.63 -30.02
C VAL A 615 21.22 -28.67 -30.45
N GLY A 616 21.28 -29.86 -29.86
CA GLY A 616 20.40 -30.97 -30.20
C GLY A 616 20.47 -32.13 -29.21
N PRO A 617 19.54 -33.09 -29.27
CA PRO A 617 19.55 -34.29 -28.43
C PRO A 617 20.62 -35.30 -28.88
N ASP A 618 21.25 -35.09 -30.04
CA ASP A 618 22.29 -35.93 -30.63
C ASP A 618 23.45 -35.03 -31.12
N PRO A 619 24.71 -35.37 -30.83
CA PRO A 619 25.86 -34.63 -31.35
C PRO A 619 26.14 -34.84 -32.85
N SER A 620 25.41 -35.70 -33.58
CA SER A 620 25.62 -35.97 -35.01
C SER A 620 25.46 -34.72 -35.91
N TYR A 621 26.08 -34.71 -37.09
CA TYR A 621 25.95 -33.63 -38.09
C TYR A 621 24.66 -33.80 -38.93
N ASP A 622 23.56 -34.32 -38.38
CA ASP A 622 22.28 -34.40 -39.10
C ASP A 622 21.48 -33.10 -38.88
N ALA A 623 21.01 -32.46 -39.95
CA ALA A 623 20.18 -31.26 -39.84
C ALA A 623 18.82 -31.54 -39.18
N ARG A 624 18.36 -32.80 -39.19
CA ARG A 624 17.06 -33.22 -38.63
C ARG A 624 17.04 -33.33 -37.10
N THR A 625 18.21 -33.43 -36.47
CA THR A 625 18.34 -33.56 -35.01
C THR A 625 18.66 -32.24 -34.33
N ARG A 626 18.90 -31.15 -35.07
CA ARG A 626 19.24 -29.83 -34.50
C ARG A 626 17.98 -29.13 -33.99
N ILE A 627 17.99 -28.72 -32.73
CA ILE A 627 16.94 -27.90 -32.11
C ILE A 627 17.14 -26.42 -32.49
N ALA A 628 18.38 -25.94 -32.45
CA ALA A 628 18.74 -24.60 -32.90
C ALA A 628 20.13 -24.60 -33.52
N ARG A 629 20.34 -23.71 -34.49
CA ARG A 629 21.64 -23.51 -35.16
C ARG A 629 21.95 -22.03 -35.32
N PHE A 630 23.23 -21.69 -35.24
CA PHE A 630 23.72 -20.33 -35.41
C PHE A 630 25.03 -20.32 -36.21
N ARG A 631 25.09 -19.45 -37.24
CA ARG A 631 26.31 -19.17 -37.98
C ARG A 631 27.09 -18.07 -37.28
N LEU A 632 28.36 -18.31 -37.01
CA LEU A 632 29.18 -17.38 -36.24
C LEU A 632 29.85 -16.36 -37.17
N LEU A 633 29.38 -15.10 -37.13
CA LEU A 633 30.03 -13.97 -37.80
C LEU A 633 31.11 -13.33 -36.89
N TYR A 634 32.25 -12.93 -37.47
CA TYR A 634 33.51 -12.51 -36.82
C TYR A 634 33.40 -11.69 -35.51
N LYS A 635 34.26 -12.04 -34.54
CA LYS A 635 34.73 -11.21 -33.39
C LYS A 635 33.65 -10.53 -32.53
N THR A 636 32.47 -11.13 -32.41
CA THR A 636 31.39 -10.56 -31.59
C THR A 636 30.74 -11.65 -30.73
N PRO A 637 30.43 -11.36 -29.45
CA PRO A 637 29.64 -12.24 -28.61
C PRO A 637 28.34 -12.66 -29.28
N ARG A 638 27.99 -13.94 -29.16
CA ARG A 638 26.74 -14.48 -29.72
C ARG A 638 25.88 -15.06 -28.64
N VAL A 639 24.58 -14.84 -28.77
CA VAL A 639 23.54 -15.33 -27.88
C VAL A 639 22.44 -15.96 -28.74
N PHE A 640 22.02 -17.16 -28.41
CA PHE A 640 20.84 -17.78 -29.02
C PHE A 640 20.06 -18.60 -27.98
N THR A 641 18.78 -18.84 -28.24
CA THR A 641 17.89 -19.60 -27.36
C THR A 641 17.41 -20.88 -28.04
N PHE A 642 17.05 -21.88 -27.25
CA PHE A 642 16.44 -23.12 -27.72
C PHE A 642 15.48 -23.70 -26.68
N ILE A 643 14.51 -24.51 -27.11
CA ILE A 643 13.65 -25.29 -26.21
C ILE A 643 14.17 -26.71 -26.20
N ALA A 644 14.54 -27.24 -25.03
CA ALA A 644 15.09 -28.58 -24.93
C ALA A 644 14.05 -29.63 -25.33
N THR A 645 14.43 -30.59 -26.17
CA THR A 645 13.57 -31.69 -26.62
C THR A 645 13.95 -33.04 -26.00
N SER A 646 15.04 -33.09 -25.24
CA SER A 646 15.57 -34.25 -24.53
C SER A 646 16.05 -33.85 -23.15
N THR A 647 16.32 -34.83 -22.28
CA THR A 647 16.95 -34.63 -20.97
C THR A 647 18.47 -34.48 -21.03
N VAL A 648 19.08 -34.88 -22.16
CA VAL A 648 20.51 -34.68 -22.45
C VAL A 648 20.61 -33.96 -23.77
N THR A 649 21.17 -32.75 -23.76
CA THR A 649 21.39 -31.92 -24.94
C THR A 649 22.90 -31.75 -25.16
N TYR A 650 23.31 -31.67 -26.43
CA TYR A 650 24.69 -31.49 -26.83
C TYR A 650 24.89 -30.10 -27.41
N LEU A 651 25.90 -29.38 -26.92
CA LEU A 651 26.43 -28.20 -27.59
C LEU A 651 27.51 -28.68 -28.57
N SER A 652 27.29 -28.49 -29.85
CA SER A 652 28.22 -28.91 -30.91
C SER A 652 28.76 -27.70 -31.67
N VAL A 653 30.06 -27.69 -31.90
CA VAL A 653 30.77 -26.70 -32.72
C VAL A 653 31.37 -27.41 -33.91
N TYR A 654 31.07 -26.90 -35.11
CA TYR A 654 31.48 -27.47 -36.38
C TYR A 654 32.39 -26.48 -37.10
N CYS A 655 33.59 -26.94 -37.44
CA CYS A 655 34.57 -26.24 -38.25
C CYS A 655 34.73 -26.98 -39.58
N THR A 656 34.47 -26.29 -40.69
CA THR A 656 34.68 -26.82 -42.05
C THR A 656 35.69 -25.95 -42.78
N ALA A 657 36.50 -26.54 -43.67
CA ALA A 657 37.29 -25.78 -44.64
C ALA A 657 36.71 -25.95 -46.06
N PRO A 658 36.77 -24.92 -46.92
CA PRO A 658 36.54 -25.11 -48.35
C PRO A 658 37.53 -26.14 -48.91
N VAL A 659 37.07 -27.08 -49.73
CA VAL A 659 37.91 -28.10 -50.38
C VAL A 659 39.02 -27.38 -51.17
N GLY A 660 40.29 -27.53 -50.74
CA GLY A 660 41.45 -26.91 -51.39
C GLY A 660 42.12 -25.74 -50.63
N ALA A 661 41.71 -25.43 -49.39
CA ALA A 661 42.40 -24.44 -48.55
C ALA A 661 43.80 -24.92 -48.13
N LEU A 662 44.84 -24.12 -48.40
CA LEU A 662 46.23 -24.42 -48.03
C LEU A 662 46.49 -24.04 -46.56
N GLY A 663 46.19 -24.96 -45.63
CA GLY A 663 46.60 -24.87 -44.22
C GLY A 663 45.50 -25.19 -43.22
N ASN A 664 45.89 -25.59 -42.00
CA ASN A 664 44.96 -25.87 -40.91
C ASN A 664 44.14 -24.63 -40.56
N THR A 665 42.82 -24.81 -40.49
CA THR A 665 41.89 -23.75 -40.09
C THR A 665 41.57 -23.88 -38.61
N HIS A 666 41.51 -22.76 -37.87
CA HIS A 666 41.19 -22.82 -36.45
C HIS A 666 40.31 -21.68 -35.99
N TRP A 667 39.55 -21.96 -34.93
CA TRP A 667 38.67 -21.00 -34.28
C TRP A 667 38.84 -21.05 -32.76
N GLU A 668 38.85 -19.88 -32.13
CA GLU A 668 38.92 -19.72 -30.68
C GLU A 668 37.63 -19.16 -30.08
N MET A 669 37.19 -19.79 -29.00
CA MET A 669 36.08 -19.34 -28.20
C MET A 669 36.44 -19.30 -26.73
N ASP A 670 35.79 -18.39 -26.03
CA ASP A 670 35.83 -18.27 -24.58
C ASP A 670 34.43 -17.99 -24.04
N ASN A 671 34.28 -18.07 -22.71
CA ASN A 671 33.05 -17.71 -22.01
C ASN A 671 31.80 -18.44 -22.55
N VAL A 672 31.94 -19.70 -22.95
CA VAL A 672 30.83 -20.52 -23.42
C VAL A 672 30.00 -21.00 -22.22
N TYR A 673 28.70 -20.73 -22.22
CA TYR A 673 27.79 -21.20 -21.17
C TYR A 673 26.38 -21.41 -21.69
N VAL A 674 25.65 -22.36 -21.08
CA VAL A 674 24.21 -22.53 -21.24
C VAL A 674 23.50 -22.29 -19.91
N CYS A 675 22.38 -21.58 -19.92
CA CYS A 675 21.54 -21.33 -18.75
C CYS A 675 20.05 -21.39 -19.11
N ASP A 676 19.17 -21.49 -18.11
CA ASP A 676 17.71 -21.43 -18.30
C ASP A 676 17.24 -20.11 -18.97
N PHE A 677 16.13 -20.16 -19.71
CA PHE A 677 15.40 -19.03 -20.29
C PHE A 677 13.91 -19.10 -19.88
N PRO A 678 13.23 -18.01 -19.45
CA PRO A 678 13.58 -16.60 -19.61
C PRO A 678 14.50 -16.10 -18.51
N TYR A 679 15.75 -15.85 -18.87
CA TYR A 679 16.62 -14.96 -18.11
C TYR A 679 16.37 -13.55 -18.68
N GLU A 680 15.23 -12.98 -18.33
CA GLU A 680 15.04 -11.54 -18.38
C GLU A 680 15.61 -10.97 -17.10
N ASP A 681 16.69 -10.22 -17.29
CA ASP A 681 17.13 -9.10 -16.49
C ASP A 681 17.25 -9.24 -14.97
N GLN A 682 18.51 -9.33 -14.60
CA GLN A 682 19.15 -8.93 -13.35
C GLN A 682 18.41 -7.83 -12.55
N ALA A 683 17.43 -8.25 -11.76
CA ALA A 683 16.57 -7.41 -10.94
C ALA A 683 16.18 -8.18 -9.68
N LEU A 684 16.57 -7.72 -8.49
CA LEU A 684 16.06 -8.30 -7.25
C LEU A 684 14.64 -7.81 -7.07
N TRP A 685 13.67 -8.71 -7.10
CA TRP A 685 12.29 -8.34 -6.85
C TRP A 685 12.05 -8.20 -5.34
N CYS A 686 11.90 -6.97 -4.84
CA CYS A 686 11.43 -6.68 -3.48
C CYS A 686 9.90 -6.71 -3.49
N ARG A 687 9.30 -7.73 -2.88
CA ARG A 687 7.85 -7.93 -2.93
C ARG A 687 7.25 -8.17 -1.55
N ASN A 688 6.15 -7.50 -1.22
CA ASN A 688 5.44 -7.72 0.05
C ASN A 688 6.32 -7.48 1.28
N THR A 689 7.10 -6.40 1.26
CA THR A 689 8.07 -6.07 2.31
C THR A 689 7.56 -4.94 3.19
N THR A 690 7.82 -5.00 4.51
CA THR A 690 7.42 -3.95 5.46
C THR A 690 8.60 -3.43 6.29
N PHE A 691 8.76 -2.11 6.31
CA PHE A 691 9.68 -1.37 7.19
C PHE A 691 8.86 -0.53 8.16
N GLU A 692 9.06 -0.73 9.46
CA GLU A 692 8.21 -0.08 10.45
C GLU A 692 8.96 0.33 11.72
N ARG A 693 8.61 1.49 12.32
CA ARG A 693 9.16 1.97 13.61
C ARG A 693 10.69 2.09 13.59
N LEU A 694 11.23 2.78 12.58
CA LEU A 694 12.68 2.94 12.41
C LEU A 694 13.12 4.38 12.71
N ASN A 695 14.28 4.54 13.33
CA ASN A 695 14.94 5.83 13.52
C ASN A 695 16.35 5.79 12.92
N LEU A 696 16.52 6.42 11.77
CA LEU A 696 17.67 6.26 10.89
C LEU A 696 18.41 7.58 10.75
N GLY A 697 19.70 7.64 11.04
CA GLY A 697 20.39 8.91 10.80
C GLY A 697 21.90 8.92 10.91
N ASN A 698 22.46 10.09 10.57
CA ASN A 698 23.90 10.33 10.46
C ASN A 698 24.56 9.41 9.41
N VAL A 699 24.03 9.48 8.19
CA VAL A 699 24.50 8.68 7.05
C VAL A 699 25.06 9.56 5.95
N SER A 700 26.06 9.07 5.23
CA SER A 700 26.69 9.81 4.13
C SER A 700 25.95 9.76 2.78
N SER A 701 25.00 8.84 2.63
CA SER A 701 24.20 8.65 1.41
C SER A 701 22.71 8.63 1.75
N TYR A 702 21.94 7.66 1.24
CA TYR A 702 20.52 7.47 1.54
C TYR A 702 20.32 6.81 2.92
N ALA A 703 19.17 6.98 3.59
CA ALA A 703 18.86 6.16 4.76
C ALA A 703 18.32 4.78 4.34
N ILE A 704 17.37 4.75 3.42
CA ILE A 704 16.81 3.52 2.82
C ILE A 704 16.96 3.61 1.30
N GLY A 705 17.71 2.68 0.72
CA GLY A 705 17.79 2.46 -0.72
C GLY A 705 16.95 1.25 -1.13
N LEU A 706 15.88 1.49 -1.88
CA LEU A 706 15.12 0.46 -2.60
C LEU A 706 15.56 0.57 -4.05
N GLU A 707 16.66 -0.09 -4.42
CA GLU A 707 17.26 0.05 -5.74
C GLU A 707 17.29 -1.30 -6.48
N ASN A 708 17.32 -1.25 -7.81
CA ASN A 708 17.59 -2.41 -8.66
C ASN A 708 16.57 -3.57 -8.54
N GLY A 709 15.45 -3.41 -9.23
CA GLY A 709 14.54 -4.52 -9.52
C GLY A 709 13.09 -4.10 -9.40
N ASP A 710 12.18 -5.07 -9.41
CA ASP A 710 10.78 -4.80 -9.16
C ASP A 710 10.56 -4.54 -7.67
N ILE A 711 10.09 -3.35 -7.33
CA ILE A 711 9.66 -3.03 -5.97
C ILE A 711 8.14 -3.01 -5.97
N ILE A 712 7.54 -4.10 -5.50
CA ILE A 712 6.10 -4.32 -5.57
C ILE A 712 5.50 -4.47 -4.18
N ASN A 713 4.44 -3.73 -3.88
CA ASN A 713 3.69 -3.87 -2.63
C ASN A 713 4.60 -3.75 -1.40
N THR A 714 5.36 -2.65 -1.32
CA THR A 714 6.31 -2.39 -0.23
C THR A 714 5.75 -1.28 0.66
N ASN A 715 5.75 -1.51 1.97
CA ASN A 715 5.20 -0.61 2.96
C ASN A 715 6.31 -0.04 3.87
N LEU A 716 6.33 1.28 4.03
CA LEU A 716 7.22 2.02 4.90
C LEU A 716 6.36 2.85 5.84
N ARG A 717 6.45 2.61 7.16
CA ARG A 717 5.60 3.32 8.11
C ARG A 717 6.23 3.63 9.46
N ASP A 718 5.84 4.76 10.05
CA ASP A 718 6.36 5.20 11.36
C ASP A 718 7.90 5.29 11.37
N ILE A 719 8.48 5.99 10.39
CA ILE A 719 9.94 6.08 10.21
C ILE A 719 10.40 7.53 10.40
N HIS A 720 11.43 7.71 11.23
CA HIS A 720 12.17 8.95 11.36
C HIS A 720 13.54 8.82 10.70
N ILE A 721 13.87 9.73 9.78
CA ILE A 721 15.15 9.83 9.10
C ILE A 721 15.75 11.20 9.38
N TYR A 722 17.03 11.28 9.75
CA TYR A 722 17.71 12.55 10.00
C TYR A 722 19.19 12.55 9.61
N ASN A 723 19.71 13.70 9.15
CA ASN A 723 21.13 13.89 8.82
C ASN A 723 21.64 12.90 7.76
N THR A 724 21.07 12.95 6.56
CA THR A 724 21.51 12.11 5.43
C THR A 724 22.33 12.91 4.42
N GLY A 725 23.34 12.30 3.81
CA GLY A 725 24.17 12.96 2.80
C GLY A 725 23.52 13.02 1.41
N ALA A 726 22.62 12.09 1.09
CA ALA A 726 21.83 12.06 -0.14
C ALA A 726 20.33 12.01 0.20
N ASP A 727 19.56 11.15 -0.46
CA ASP A 727 18.11 11.05 -0.24
C ASP A 727 17.77 10.59 1.18
N GLY A 728 16.55 10.83 1.65
CA GLY A 728 16.07 10.11 2.84
C GLY A 728 15.76 8.66 2.45
N ILE A 729 14.81 8.52 1.52
CA ILE A 729 14.41 7.25 0.92
C ILE A 729 14.51 7.39 -0.61
N ASP A 730 15.29 6.50 -1.26
CA ASP A 730 15.39 6.43 -2.72
C ASP A 730 14.77 5.11 -3.20
N SER A 731 13.65 5.20 -3.92
CA SER A 731 13.07 4.08 -4.67
C SER A 731 13.39 4.27 -6.14
N LYS A 732 14.27 3.41 -6.65
CA LYS A 732 14.94 3.63 -7.93
C LYS A 732 14.89 2.42 -8.83
N GLN A 733 14.24 2.63 -9.96
CA GLN A 733 14.32 1.75 -11.09
C GLN A 733 15.58 2.15 -11.91
N ARG A 734 16.39 1.16 -12.29
CA ARG A 734 17.72 1.34 -12.90
C ARG A 734 17.82 0.72 -14.29
N GLY A 735 16.92 -0.21 -14.64
CA GLY A 735 16.88 -0.92 -15.93
C GLY A 735 15.50 -0.95 -16.62
N PRO A 736 15.46 -1.25 -17.94
CA PRO A 736 14.26 -1.25 -18.80
C PRO A 736 13.17 -2.27 -18.46
N SER A 737 13.47 -3.28 -17.65
CA SER A 737 12.60 -4.42 -17.33
C SER A 737 12.11 -4.43 -15.89
N GLN A 738 12.49 -3.43 -15.10
CA GLN A 738 12.22 -3.34 -13.69
C GLN A 738 10.91 -2.58 -13.44
N ARG A 739 10.11 -3.04 -12.47
CA ARG A 739 8.78 -2.49 -12.17
C ARG A 739 8.63 -2.07 -10.71
N ASN A 740 8.44 -0.77 -10.48
CA ASN A 740 8.03 -0.25 -9.18
C ASN A 740 6.52 0.04 -9.16
N ASP A 741 5.77 -0.61 -8.26
CA ASP A 741 4.32 -0.43 -8.14
C ASP A 741 3.81 -0.76 -6.74
N GLY A 742 2.93 0.07 -6.18
CA GLY A 742 2.39 -0.14 -4.84
C GLY A 742 3.43 0.12 -3.75
N LEU A 743 4.10 1.27 -3.82
CA LEU A 743 4.92 1.78 -2.73
C LEU A 743 4.03 2.58 -1.77
N TYR A 744 3.98 2.21 -0.50
CA TYR A 744 3.14 2.86 0.51
C TYR A 744 4.02 3.48 1.59
N PHE A 745 3.85 4.78 1.84
CA PHE A 745 4.56 5.54 2.86
C PHE A 745 3.57 6.18 3.81
N SER A 746 3.67 5.90 5.11
CA SER A 746 2.77 6.47 6.12
C SER A 746 3.46 6.85 7.43
N GLY A 747 3.25 8.04 7.97
CA GLY A 747 3.88 8.45 9.23
C GLY A 747 5.41 8.58 9.09
N ILE A 748 5.88 9.22 8.02
CA ILE A 748 7.31 9.38 7.73
C ILE A 748 7.77 10.79 8.08
N LEU A 749 8.86 10.92 8.82
CA LEU A 749 9.55 12.19 9.07
C LEU A 749 10.98 12.11 8.52
N VAL A 750 11.34 12.99 7.59
CA VAL A 750 12.70 13.11 7.03
C VAL A 750 13.23 14.51 7.31
N GLU A 751 14.40 14.61 7.94
CA GLU A 751 15.01 15.87 8.36
C GLU A 751 16.48 15.99 7.94
N ASN A 752 16.94 17.20 7.63
CA ASN A 752 18.37 17.50 7.42
C ASN A 752 19.02 16.56 6.38
N PHE A 753 18.37 16.33 5.25
CA PHE A 753 18.85 15.42 4.21
C PHE A 753 19.60 16.14 3.08
N GLY A 754 20.29 15.35 2.25
CA GLY A 754 21.10 15.78 1.11
C GLY A 754 22.27 16.70 1.46
N LEU A 755 22.93 16.45 2.60
CA LEU A 755 24.06 17.25 3.11
C LEU A 755 25.34 17.16 2.26
N ARG A 756 25.41 16.23 1.29
CA ARG A 756 26.58 15.97 0.44
C ARG A 756 26.33 16.21 -1.04
N LEU A 757 25.15 15.85 -1.56
CA LEU A 757 24.88 15.81 -3.00
C LEU A 757 23.70 16.70 -3.42
N THR A 758 23.86 17.38 -4.56
CA THR A 758 22.76 18.02 -5.29
C THR A 758 21.91 16.96 -6.01
N GLY A 759 20.63 17.25 -6.23
CA GLY A 759 19.64 16.34 -6.80
C GLY A 759 19.01 15.37 -5.79
N SER A 760 19.18 15.64 -4.50
CA SER A 760 18.68 14.78 -3.42
C SER A 760 17.23 15.10 -3.06
N ALA A 761 16.47 14.11 -2.57
CA ALA A 761 15.12 14.29 -2.06
C ALA A 761 14.87 13.63 -0.69
N GLY A 762 13.92 14.16 0.07
CA GLY A 762 13.50 13.53 1.32
C GLY A 762 12.92 12.14 1.06
N ILE A 763 11.95 12.06 0.13
CA ILE A 763 11.46 10.81 -0.45
C ILE A 763 11.48 10.95 -1.97
N ASP A 764 12.16 10.03 -2.62
CA ASP A 764 12.24 9.93 -4.06
C ASP A 764 11.65 8.63 -4.57
N CYS A 765 10.66 8.73 -5.45
CA CYS A 765 9.92 7.57 -5.93
C CYS A 765 9.97 7.46 -7.46
N HIS A 766 10.47 6.31 -7.91
CA HIS A 766 10.21 5.74 -9.23
C HIS A 766 9.04 4.77 -9.14
N GLY A 767 8.11 4.87 -10.08
CA GLY A 767 6.89 4.05 -10.09
C GLY A 767 5.80 4.57 -9.15
N ARG A 768 4.68 3.85 -9.09
CA ARG A 768 3.47 4.33 -8.40
C ARG A 768 3.64 4.29 -6.88
N ALA A 769 3.44 5.43 -6.25
CA ALA A 769 3.61 5.63 -4.82
C ALA A 769 2.41 6.32 -4.16
N PHE A 770 2.12 5.93 -2.93
CA PHE A 770 1.06 6.47 -2.09
C PHE A 770 1.70 6.96 -0.78
N LEU A 771 1.85 8.28 -0.66
CA LEU A 771 2.41 8.93 0.51
C LEU A 771 1.27 9.56 1.31
N ASP A 772 1.16 9.23 2.59
CA ASP A 772 0.19 9.80 3.53
C ASP A 772 0.87 10.14 4.86
N ASP A 773 0.54 11.24 5.51
CA ASP A 773 1.17 11.62 6.79
C ASP A 773 2.71 11.66 6.70
N VAL A 774 3.23 12.44 5.74
CA VAL A 774 4.66 12.54 5.45
C VAL A 774 5.20 13.95 5.67
N ILE A 775 6.36 14.05 6.31
CA ILE A 775 7.02 15.30 6.65
C ILE A 775 8.45 15.30 6.11
N ALA A 776 8.81 16.31 5.32
CA ALA A 776 10.18 16.61 4.93
C ALA A 776 10.54 18.00 5.44
N ARG A 777 11.56 18.14 6.29
CA ARG A 777 11.93 19.46 6.83
C ARG A 777 13.42 19.73 6.94
N ASN A 778 13.76 21.01 7.04
CA ASN A 778 15.11 21.53 7.23
C ASN A 778 16.09 21.05 6.14
N PHE A 779 15.68 21.17 4.88
CA PHE A 779 16.51 20.87 3.72
C PHE A 779 16.82 22.12 2.90
N GLY A 780 17.92 22.07 2.15
CA GLY A 780 18.37 23.16 1.30
C GLY A 780 19.66 23.81 1.78
N ALA A 781 20.60 23.94 0.85
CA ALA A 781 21.91 24.57 1.03
C ALA A 781 22.25 25.46 -0.19
N PRO A 782 23.16 26.44 -0.05
CA PRO A 782 23.49 27.34 -1.15
C PRO A 782 24.07 26.56 -2.34
N GLY A 783 23.51 26.78 -3.53
CA GLY A 783 23.95 26.13 -4.77
C GLY A 783 23.47 24.68 -4.96
N MET A 784 22.68 24.13 -4.03
CA MET A 784 22.11 22.78 -4.14
C MET A 784 20.68 22.82 -4.68
N VAL A 785 20.35 21.86 -5.55
CA VAL A 785 18.99 21.58 -6.03
C VAL A 785 18.48 20.36 -5.28
N MET A 786 17.34 20.48 -4.61
CA MET A 786 16.85 19.44 -3.71
C MET A 786 15.34 19.43 -3.70
N GLU A 787 14.75 18.27 -3.43
CA GLU A 787 13.30 18.11 -3.33
C GLU A 787 12.87 17.62 -1.94
N GLY A 788 11.71 18.05 -1.45
CA GLY A 788 11.11 17.39 -0.28
C GLY A 788 10.59 16.01 -0.66
N PHE A 789 9.65 15.98 -1.59
CA PHE A 789 9.07 14.77 -2.17
C PHE A 789 9.16 14.81 -3.68
N ARG A 790 9.54 13.70 -4.30
CA ARG A 790 9.74 13.61 -5.74
C ARG A 790 9.06 12.39 -6.33
N LEU A 791 8.16 12.64 -7.28
CA LEU A 791 7.48 11.63 -8.09
C LEU A 791 8.02 11.72 -9.53
N ARG A 792 8.96 10.83 -9.88
CA ARG A 792 9.69 10.91 -11.16
C ARG A 792 9.02 10.09 -12.26
N THR A 793 9.25 10.55 -13.50
CA THR A 793 8.98 9.80 -14.74
C THR A 793 10.31 9.36 -15.36
N MET A 794 10.41 8.11 -15.79
CA MET A 794 11.52 7.62 -16.62
C MET A 794 11.06 7.23 -18.03
N SER A 795 12.00 7.22 -18.97
CA SER A 795 11.75 6.88 -20.38
C SER A 795 11.76 5.37 -20.50
N PRO A 796 10.79 4.73 -21.19
CA PRO A 796 10.96 3.35 -21.60
C PRO A 796 12.21 3.25 -22.47
N PRO A 797 13.23 2.46 -22.08
CA PRO A 797 14.43 2.35 -22.87
C PRO A 797 14.10 1.39 -24.01
N ASN A 798 13.90 1.97 -25.19
CA ASN A 798 13.86 1.34 -26.51
C ASN A 798 12.45 1.09 -27.08
N PRO A 799 12.01 1.83 -28.12
CA PRO A 799 10.73 1.62 -28.81
C PRO A 799 10.64 0.32 -29.62
N SER A 800 11.65 -0.55 -29.55
CA SER A 800 11.72 -1.82 -30.30
C SER A 800 11.53 -3.08 -29.43
N ALA A 801 11.38 -2.94 -28.11
CA ALA A 801 11.02 -4.08 -27.25
C ALA A 801 9.53 -4.44 -27.45
N LEU A 802 9.29 -5.63 -27.96
CA LEU A 802 7.98 -6.18 -28.32
C LEU A 802 7.14 -6.58 -27.08
N TYR A 803 7.22 -5.83 -25.98
CA TYR A 803 6.35 -5.96 -24.82
C TYR A 803 5.16 -4.99 -24.94
N VAL A 804 4.22 -5.40 -25.79
CA VAL A 804 2.88 -4.81 -25.89
C VAL A 804 2.09 -5.17 -24.64
N GLY A 805 1.90 -4.22 -23.71
CA GLY A 805 0.92 -4.41 -22.64
C GLY A 805 0.87 -3.38 -21.50
N PHE A 806 1.96 -2.67 -21.19
CA PHE A 806 1.96 -1.72 -20.08
C PHE A 806 2.63 -0.42 -20.48
N GLU A 807 1.90 0.68 -20.38
CA GLU A 807 2.43 2.05 -20.47
C GLU A 807 3.54 2.19 -19.41
N GLY A 808 4.80 2.13 -19.85
CA GLY A 808 5.96 1.94 -18.99
C GLY A 808 6.17 3.06 -17.96
N GLU A 809 6.56 2.68 -16.75
CA GLU A 809 7.69 3.33 -16.03
C GLU A 809 7.48 4.79 -15.56
N GLN A 810 6.24 5.19 -15.27
CA GLN A 810 5.91 6.51 -14.70
C GLN A 810 5.35 6.36 -13.28
N ALA A 811 5.52 7.35 -12.41
CA ALA A 811 4.81 7.46 -11.13
C ALA A 811 3.31 7.75 -11.30
N ARG A 812 2.69 7.22 -12.36
CA ARG A 812 1.31 7.50 -12.77
C ARG A 812 0.32 7.03 -11.71
N GLY A 813 -0.62 7.91 -11.37
CA GLY A 813 -1.64 7.61 -10.37
C GLY A 813 -1.13 7.68 -8.93
N SER A 814 0.07 8.22 -8.70
CA SER A 814 0.61 8.41 -7.35
C SER A 814 -0.14 9.48 -6.58
N THR A 815 -0.17 9.35 -5.27
CA THR A 815 -0.79 10.34 -4.37
C THR A 815 0.17 10.78 -3.28
N ILE A 816 0.12 12.07 -2.94
CA ILE A 816 0.71 12.63 -1.72
C ILE A 816 -0.42 13.32 -0.95
N SER A 817 -0.74 12.81 0.23
CA SER A 817 -1.77 13.35 1.13
C SER A 817 -1.22 13.64 2.52
N ASN A 818 -1.88 14.55 3.26
CA ASN A 818 -1.60 14.83 4.67
C ASN A 818 -0.11 15.12 4.92
N PHE A 819 0.46 16.07 4.18
CA PHE A 819 1.91 16.29 4.16
C PHE A 819 2.34 17.64 4.71
N VAL A 820 3.58 17.72 5.18
CA VAL A 820 4.28 18.98 5.49
C VAL A 820 5.65 18.96 4.82
N CYS A 821 5.97 20.00 4.07
CA CYS A 821 7.28 20.15 3.44
C CYS A 821 7.87 21.53 3.71
N GLU A 822 9.01 21.58 4.41
CA GLU A 822 9.66 22.81 4.85
C GLU A 822 11.14 22.84 4.47
N GLY A 823 11.50 23.79 3.60
CA GLY A 823 12.90 24.06 3.30
C GLY A 823 13.50 25.13 4.21
N ASN A 824 14.75 25.47 3.92
CA ASN A 824 15.52 26.52 4.60
C ASN A 824 15.53 27.87 3.85
N GLY A 825 14.61 28.07 2.90
CA GLY A 825 14.47 29.30 2.12
C GLY A 825 15.54 29.50 1.04
N MET A 826 16.26 28.44 0.65
CA MET A 826 17.39 28.55 -0.28
C MET A 826 17.00 28.30 -1.75
N GLY A 827 17.62 29.05 -2.68
CA GLY A 827 17.15 29.30 -4.06
C GLY A 827 17.18 28.15 -5.08
N GLY A 828 17.33 26.89 -4.64
CA GLY A 828 17.32 25.69 -5.49
C GLY A 828 16.32 24.61 -5.06
N CYS A 829 15.58 24.80 -3.97
CA CYS A 829 14.80 23.74 -3.33
C CYS A 829 13.33 23.74 -3.78
N VAL A 830 12.79 22.57 -4.12
CA VAL A 830 11.36 22.38 -4.45
C VAL A 830 10.72 21.55 -3.34
N ALA A 831 9.55 21.93 -2.83
CA ALA A 831 8.90 21.11 -1.81
C ALA A 831 8.37 19.79 -2.39
N ILE A 832 7.63 19.87 -3.50
CA ILE A 832 7.09 18.69 -4.19
C ILE A 832 7.33 18.81 -5.68
N ALA A 833 7.99 17.83 -6.29
CA ALA A 833 8.21 17.74 -7.72
C ALA A 833 7.44 16.55 -8.33
N VAL A 834 6.57 16.84 -9.29
CA VAL A 834 5.72 15.85 -9.97
C VAL A 834 6.01 15.86 -11.47
N GLY A 835 6.50 14.74 -11.99
CA GLY A 835 6.81 14.56 -13.40
C GLY A 835 5.83 13.66 -14.18
N SER A 836 4.88 13.00 -13.50
CA SER A 836 4.07 11.92 -14.07
C SER A 836 2.57 12.25 -14.18
N PRO A 837 1.82 11.59 -15.09
CA PRO A 837 0.38 11.79 -15.23
C PRO A 837 -0.45 11.29 -14.04
N ASP A 838 -1.69 11.76 -13.95
CA ASP A 838 -2.73 11.29 -13.03
C ASP A 838 -2.31 11.36 -11.54
N CYS A 839 -1.31 12.16 -11.21
CA CYS A 839 -0.82 12.32 -9.84
C CYS A 839 -1.68 13.32 -9.06
N VAL A 840 -1.88 13.06 -7.76
CA VAL A 840 -2.68 13.89 -6.86
C VAL A 840 -1.84 14.35 -5.68
N VAL A 841 -1.81 15.65 -5.42
CA VAL A 841 -1.20 16.26 -4.23
C VAL A 841 -2.32 16.93 -3.42
N THR A 842 -2.56 16.51 -2.19
CA THR A 842 -3.70 17.02 -1.41
C THR A 842 -3.45 17.15 0.07
N ASN A 843 -4.21 18.03 0.74
CA ASN A 843 -4.24 18.19 2.20
C ASN A 843 -2.83 18.37 2.78
N GLY A 844 -2.19 19.51 2.54
CA GLY A 844 -0.83 19.70 3.05
C GLY A 844 -0.33 21.11 3.04
N MET A 845 0.86 21.29 3.61
CA MET A 845 1.54 22.57 3.71
C MET A 845 2.93 22.48 3.09
N VAL A 846 3.29 23.50 2.30
CA VAL A 846 4.66 23.73 1.83
C VAL A 846 5.14 25.09 2.33
N ARG A 847 6.38 25.19 2.79
CA ARG A 847 6.93 26.47 3.28
C ARG A 847 8.43 26.63 3.07
N ASN A 848 8.88 27.87 2.97
CA ASN A 848 10.31 28.24 2.95
C ASN A 848 11.13 27.45 1.89
N VAL A 849 10.59 27.33 0.68
CA VAL A 849 11.25 26.66 -0.46
C VAL A 849 11.30 27.61 -1.64
N LYS A 850 12.04 27.29 -2.71
CA LYS A 850 11.98 28.08 -3.94
C LYS A 850 10.61 27.95 -4.59
N ASN A 851 10.21 26.72 -4.85
CA ASN A 851 8.93 26.36 -5.43
C ASN A 851 8.20 25.39 -4.50
N GLY A 852 6.94 25.66 -4.19
CA GLY A 852 6.10 24.79 -3.37
C GLY A 852 5.77 23.49 -4.09
N VAL A 853 4.67 23.45 -4.85
CA VAL A 853 4.30 22.29 -5.68
C VAL A 853 4.65 22.59 -7.13
N SER A 854 5.49 21.75 -7.73
CA SER A 854 5.95 21.90 -9.12
C SER A 854 5.54 20.71 -9.97
N PHE A 855 4.77 20.98 -11.03
CA PHE A 855 4.45 20.02 -12.08
C PHE A 855 5.31 20.30 -13.31
N GLN A 856 6.10 19.32 -13.74
CA GLN A 856 7.05 19.48 -14.83
C GLN A 856 6.93 18.36 -15.86
N GLY A 857 7.48 18.59 -17.04
CA GLY A 857 7.71 17.55 -18.04
C GLY A 857 9.20 17.40 -18.34
N ASN A 858 9.60 16.20 -18.78
CA ASN A 858 10.93 15.90 -19.26
C ASN A 858 10.84 15.10 -20.58
N THR A 859 11.98 14.71 -21.16
CA THR A 859 12.03 13.92 -22.42
C THR A 859 11.39 12.54 -22.33
N SER A 860 11.00 12.11 -21.14
CA SER A 860 10.51 10.78 -20.81
C SER A 860 9.02 10.73 -20.45
N GLY A 861 8.43 11.88 -20.18
CA GLY A 861 7.02 12.02 -19.84
C GLY A 861 6.74 13.35 -19.15
N THR A 862 5.47 13.74 -19.14
CA THR A 862 5.02 15.03 -18.65
C THR A 862 3.88 14.87 -17.66
N ALA A 863 3.85 15.71 -16.63
CA ALA A 863 2.68 15.80 -15.77
C ALA A 863 1.44 16.14 -16.61
N GLU A 864 0.42 15.27 -16.55
CA GLU A 864 -0.86 15.44 -17.22
C GLU A 864 -1.99 14.99 -16.29
N ARG A 865 -3.20 15.54 -16.45
CA ARG A 865 -4.38 15.14 -15.65
C ARG A 865 -4.11 15.14 -14.14
N TYR A 866 -3.24 16.06 -13.71
CA TYR A 866 -2.79 16.17 -12.33
C TYR A 866 -3.82 16.91 -11.46
N LYS A 867 -3.81 16.68 -10.15
CA LYS A 867 -4.62 17.45 -9.20
C LYS A 867 -3.77 17.96 -8.06
N VAL A 868 -3.94 19.23 -7.71
CA VAL A 868 -3.49 19.80 -6.42
C VAL A 868 -4.70 20.35 -5.67
N SER A 869 -4.90 19.93 -4.42
CA SER A 869 -6.07 20.40 -3.67
C SER A 869 -5.94 20.49 -2.16
N ASN A 870 -6.54 21.52 -1.55
CA ASN A 870 -6.43 21.80 -0.11
C ASN A 870 -4.96 21.94 0.34
N VAL A 871 -4.16 22.67 -0.44
CA VAL A 871 -2.73 22.88 -0.16
C VAL A 871 -2.49 24.34 0.19
N THR A 872 -1.72 24.57 1.26
CA THR A 872 -1.25 25.91 1.66
C THR A 872 0.24 26.05 1.38
N ALA A 873 0.63 27.04 0.57
CA ALA A 873 2.04 27.36 0.30
C ALA A 873 2.41 28.72 0.93
N VAL A 874 3.47 28.75 1.73
CA VAL A 874 3.86 29.94 2.52
C VAL A 874 5.32 30.28 2.25
N ASP A 875 5.65 31.56 2.10
CA ASP A 875 7.03 32.07 2.04
C ASP A 875 7.91 31.35 1.01
N CYS A 876 7.32 30.97 -0.14
CA CYS A 876 8.10 30.39 -1.24
C CYS A 876 8.87 31.50 -1.96
N THR A 877 10.18 31.36 -2.20
CA THR A 877 11.00 32.44 -2.75
C THR A 877 10.63 32.80 -4.19
N GLU A 878 10.07 31.87 -4.96
CA GLU A 878 9.51 32.13 -6.29
C GLU A 878 8.01 31.83 -6.36
N TYR A 879 7.62 30.56 -6.34
CA TYR A 879 6.25 30.15 -6.64
C TYR A 879 5.64 29.24 -5.57
N GLY A 880 4.40 29.50 -5.15
CA GLY A 880 3.66 28.59 -4.29
C GLY A 880 3.25 27.31 -5.02
N VAL A 881 2.65 27.45 -6.20
CA VAL A 881 2.37 26.34 -7.14
C VAL A 881 2.78 26.74 -8.55
N VAL A 882 3.50 25.87 -9.26
CA VAL A 882 4.00 26.13 -10.62
C VAL A 882 3.85 24.92 -11.55
N ASN A 883 3.43 25.18 -12.78
CA ASN A 883 3.45 24.21 -13.86
C ASN A 883 4.41 24.63 -14.97
N GLY A 884 5.11 23.65 -15.56
CA GLY A 884 5.98 23.85 -16.72
C GLY A 884 5.24 23.88 -18.07
N VAL A 885 5.96 24.27 -19.12
CA VAL A 885 5.51 24.19 -20.52
C VAL A 885 5.31 22.71 -20.91
N GLY A 886 4.22 22.40 -21.64
CA GLY A 886 3.92 21.03 -22.10
C GLY A 886 3.06 20.20 -21.12
N VAL A 887 2.80 20.72 -19.92
CA VAL A 887 1.88 20.13 -18.93
C VAL A 887 0.42 20.38 -19.33
N ASN A 888 -0.49 19.42 -19.10
CA ASN A 888 -1.86 19.49 -19.62
C ASN A 888 -2.94 18.91 -18.67
N GLY A 889 -4.15 19.47 -18.70
CA GLY A 889 -5.37 18.83 -18.20
C GLY A 889 -5.50 18.77 -16.67
N GLY A 890 -4.82 19.65 -15.93
CA GLY A 890 -4.81 19.60 -14.47
C GLY A 890 -5.93 20.37 -13.77
N THR A 891 -6.06 20.14 -12.46
CA THR A 891 -6.98 20.90 -11.59
C THR A 891 -6.26 21.39 -10.34
N MET A 892 -6.45 22.66 -10.01
CA MET A 892 -6.07 23.27 -8.73
C MET A 892 -7.33 23.65 -7.96
N GLU A 893 -7.53 23.13 -6.76
CA GLU A 893 -8.75 23.32 -5.98
C GLU A 893 -8.44 23.67 -4.52
N ASN A 894 -9.01 24.74 -3.96
CA ASN A 894 -8.76 25.14 -2.57
C ASN A 894 -7.26 25.33 -2.25
N VAL A 895 -6.49 25.87 -3.20
CA VAL A 895 -5.06 26.17 -2.99
C VAL A 895 -4.93 27.56 -2.41
N THR A 896 -4.22 27.69 -1.28
CA THR A 896 -3.93 28.99 -0.66
C THR A 896 -2.43 29.27 -0.73
N THR A 897 -2.03 30.44 -1.21
CA THR A 897 -0.63 30.88 -1.24
C THR A 897 -0.45 32.16 -0.42
N ILE A 898 0.65 32.26 0.30
CA ILE A 898 0.92 33.38 1.20
C ILE A 898 2.38 33.83 1.01
N SER A 899 2.58 35.13 0.76
CA SER A 899 3.90 35.77 0.77
C SER A 899 4.95 35.12 -0.17
N CYS A 900 4.55 34.69 -1.36
CA CYS A 900 5.49 34.13 -2.34
C CYS A 900 6.24 35.23 -3.10
N GLY A 901 7.55 35.05 -3.30
CA GLY A 901 8.46 36.09 -3.76
C GLY A 901 8.29 36.53 -5.22
N VAL A 902 7.78 35.65 -6.10
CA VAL A 902 7.44 36.02 -7.48
C VAL A 902 5.93 35.95 -7.70
N ALA A 903 5.31 34.77 -7.56
CA ALA A 903 3.86 34.64 -7.66
C ALA A 903 3.29 33.52 -6.78
N GLY A 904 2.06 33.68 -6.30
CA GLY A 904 1.36 32.60 -5.60
C GLY A 904 1.18 31.36 -6.48
N ILE A 905 0.49 31.54 -7.61
CA ILE A 905 0.29 30.48 -8.61
C ILE A 905 0.83 30.93 -9.97
N ARG A 906 1.72 30.12 -10.56
CA ARG A 906 2.22 30.28 -11.92
C ARG A 906 1.75 29.11 -12.79
N ASN A 907 0.68 29.33 -13.57
CA ASN A 907 0.20 28.33 -14.52
C ASN A 907 0.77 28.58 -15.92
N VAL A 908 1.56 27.63 -16.43
CA VAL A 908 2.06 27.59 -17.81
C VAL A 908 1.48 26.39 -18.59
N ALA A 909 0.66 25.57 -17.93
CA ALA A 909 0.04 24.38 -18.50
C ALA A 909 -1.22 24.70 -19.32
N GLU A 910 -1.55 23.80 -20.24
CA GLU A 910 -2.79 23.82 -21.02
C GLU A 910 -3.95 23.17 -20.22
N ASN A 911 -5.19 23.55 -20.53
CA ASN A 911 -6.41 22.93 -19.97
C ASN A 911 -6.44 22.79 -18.44
N THR A 912 -5.96 23.81 -17.71
CA THR A 912 -5.88 23.75 -16.24
C THR A 912 -7.05 24.50 -15.58
N ARG A 913 -7.81 23.82 -14.72
CA ARG A 913 -8.97 24.41 -14.01
C ARG A 913 -8.57 24.90 -12.62
N LEU A 914 -8.99 26.11 -12.24
CA LEU A 914 -8.73 26.70 -10.92
C LEU A 914 -10.05 26.93 -10.18
N ILE A 915 -10.19 26.37 -8.97
CA ILE A 915 -11.42 26.41 -8.18
C ILE A 915 -11.07 26.83 -6.75
N ASN A 916 -11.64 27.95 -6.28
CA ASN A 916 -11.48 28.43 -4.90
C ASN A 916 -10.00 28.56 -4.46
N CYS A 917 -9.13 29.01 -5.37
CA CYS A 917 -7.72 29.26 -5.05
C CYS A 917 -7.52 30.71 -4.60
N ASN A 918 -6.69 30.92 -3.57
CA ASN A 918 -6.49 32.24 -2.96
C ASN A 918 -4.99 32.55 -2.85
N ASP A 919 -4.59 33.79 -3.10
CA ASP A 919 -3.23 34.29 -2.88
C ASP A 919 -3.25 35.56 -2.03
N TYR A 920 -2.35 35.62 -1.04
CA TYR A 920 -2.25 36.72 -0.09
C TYR A 920 -0.81 37.21 0.04
N GLY A 921 -0.53 38.44 -0.39
CA GLY A 921 0.73 39.12 -0.10
C GLY A 921 1.94 38.68 -0.95
N SER A 922 1.75 37.92 -2.04
CA SER A 922 2.80 37.62 -3.01
C SER A 922 3.11 38.81 -3.92
N THR A 923 4.33 38.90 -4.45
CA THR A 923 4.79 40.06 -5.26
C THR A 923 3.94 40.27 -6.52
N THR A 924 3.47 39.20 -7.15
CA THR A 924 2.41 39.23 -8.18
C THR A 924 1.39 38.13 -7.91
N GLY A 925 0.10 38.48 -7.90
CA GLY A 925 -1.00 37.56 -7.60
C GLY A 925 -1.06 36.27 -8.43
N LYS A 926 -0.88 36.44 -9.75
CA LYS A 926 -0.82 35.38 -10.74
C LYS A 926 0.06 35.82 -11.91
N SER A 927 0.93 34.95 -12.41
CA SER A 927 1.72 35.20 -13.63
C SER A 927 1.49 34.11 -14.68
N THR A 928 1.16 34.50 -15.92
CA THR A 928 1.13 33.62 -17.10
C THR A 928 2.29 34.01 -18.03
N SER A 929 3.08 33.07 -18.52
CA SER A 929 4.10 33.38 -19.54
C SER A 929 3.45 33.55 -20.93
N SER A 930 4.00 34.45 -21.74
CA SER A 930 3.63 34.62 -23.15
C SER A 930 3.90 33.33 -23.94
N GLY A 931 2.85 32.54 -24.20
CA GLY A 931 2.96 31.33 -25.03
C GLY A 931 2.15 30.10 -24.59
N ALA A 932 1.45 30.12 -23.45
CA ALA A 932 0.56 29.01 -23.06
C ALA A 932 -0.76 29.06 -23.86
N ALA A 933 -1.16 27.96 -24.51
CA ALA A 933 -2.48 27.85 -25.12
C ALA A 933 -3.56 27.79 -24.03
N SER A 934 -4.61 28.61 -24.17
CA SER A 934 -5.63 28.88 -23.16
C SER A 934 -6.28 27.62 -22.57
N THR A 935 -6.48 27.60 -21.25
CA THR A 935 -7.82 27.51 -20.61
C THR A 935 -7.67 27.78 -19.11
N GLU A 936 -8.33 28.82 -18.61
CA GLU A 936 -8.53 29.07 -17.18
C GLU A 936 -10.03 29.30 -16.94
N ILE A 937 -10.69 28.36 -16.26
CA ILE A 937 -12.02 28.59 -15.66
C ILE A 937 -11.78 28.83 -14.18
N THR A 938 -11.92 30.08 -13.74
CA THR A 938 -11.69 30.53 -12.37
C THR A 938 -13.04 30.64 -11.66
N ILE A 939 -13.31 29.77 -10.68
CA ILE A 939 -14.54 29.81 -9.89
C ILE A 939 -14.16 30.20 -8.47
N ALA A 940 -14.64 31.36 -7.99
CA ALA A 940 -14.47 31.83 -6.61
C ALA A 940 -13.00 31.96 -6.13
N CYS A 941 -12.05 32.30 -7.01
CA CYS A 941 -10.65 32.53 -6.63
C CYS A 941 -10.35 34.01 -6.31
N ASN A 942 -9.37 34.29 -5.44
CA ASN A 942 -8.91 35.63 -5.11
C ASN A 942 -7.37 35.73 -5.22
N PHE A 943 -6.85 36.47 -6.21
CA PHE A 943 -5.40 36.59 -6.44
C PHE A 943 -4.80 37.97 -6.11
N GLY A 944 -5.54 38.91 -5.54
CA GLY A 944 -4.99 40.24 -5.17
C GLY A 944 -4.41 41.11 -6.31
N GLY A 945 -4.47 40.67 -7.57
CA GLY A 945 -3.96 41.34 -8.78
C GLY A 945 -4.85 41.11 -10.03
N GLU A 946 -4.42 41.58 -11.21
CA GLU A 946 -5.18 41.47 -12.48
C GLU A 946 -5.33 39.99 -12.93
N ILE A 947 -6.57 39.54 -13.16
CA ILE A 947 -6.88 38.18 -13.64
C ILE A 947 -6.99 38.22 -15.18
N GLY A 948 -5.94 37.78 -15.87
CA GLY A 948 -5.96 37.66 -17.33
C GLY A 948 -6.72 36.42 -17.81
N ILE A 949 -8.00 36.56 -18.15
CA ILE A 949 -8.77 35.51 -18.83
C ILE A 949 -8.52 35.61 -20.34
N THR A 950 -7.59 34.82 -20.87
CA THR A 950 -7.37 34.70 -22.33
C THR A 950 -8.05 33.44 -22.83
N GLN A 951 -9.09 33.57 -23.66
CA GLN A 951 -9.73 32.43 -24.35
C GLN A 951 -9.31 32.41 -25.82
N THR A 952 -8.41 31.51 -26.22
CA THR A 952 -8.21 31.13 -27.63
C THR A 952 -9.05 29.89 -27.91
N SER A 953 -10.26 30.08 -28.45
CA SER A 953 -11.07 28.97 -28.97
C SER A 953 -10.96 28.92 -30.49
N PRO A 954 -10.70 27.76 -31.12
CA PRO A 954 -10.66 27.61 -32.59
C PRO A 954 -12.05 27.78 -33.24
N VAL A 955 -13.11 27.89 -32.44
CA VAL A 955 -14.48 28.17 -32.85
C VAL A 955 -15.03 29.31 -31.98
N ALA A 956 -15.91 30.16 -32.50
CA ALA A 956 -16.42 31.35 -31.80
C ALA A 956 -16.71 31.11 -30.29
N GLY A 957 -15.83 31.63 -29.43
CA GLY A 957 -15.91 31.49 -27.98
C GLY A 957 -16.69 32.62 -27.33
N ARG A 958 -17.33 32.32 -26.19
CA ARG A 958 -18.07 33.25 -25.33
C ARG A 958 -17.50 33.12 -23.91
N ILE A 959 -17.26 34.24 -23.23
CA ILE A 959 -16.94 34.30 -21.79
C ILE A 959 -18.20 34.73 -21.06
N ASP A 960 -18.78 33.85 -20.25
CA ASP A 960 -19.97 34.12 -19.43
C ASP A 960 -19.58 34.23 -17.95
N SER A 961 -19.79 35.41 -17.36
CA SER A 961 -19.83 35.58 -15.90
C SER A 961 -21.30 35.54 -15.47
N VAL A 962 -21.72 34.46 -14.81
CA VAL A 962 -23.08 34.30 -14.26
C VAL A 962 -23.00 34.51 -12.75
N PRO A 963 -23.51 35.63 -12.23
CA PRO A 963 -23.64 35.83 -10.80
C PRO A 963 -24.60 34.80 -10.19
N VAL A 964 -24.17 34.08 -9.16
CA VAL A 964 -25.01 33.13 -8.39
C VAL A 964 -24.99 33.52 -6.92
N GLY A 965 -26.16 33.69 -6.31
CA GLY A 965 -26.33 34.04 -4.90
C GLY A 965 -27.65 34.77 -4.62
N PRO A 966 -28.07 34.93 -3.35
CA PRO A 966 -29.34 35.56 -2.97
C PRO A 966 -29.34 37.09 -3.12
N SER A 967 -28.20 37.70 -3.47
CA SER A 967 -28.09 39.15 -3.61
C SER A 967 -28.77 39.62 -4.89
N ALA A 968 -29.71 40.55 -4.77
CA ALA A 968 -30.43 41.13 -5.90
C ALA A 968 -29.55 42.04 -6.80
N ASN A 969 -28.37 42.44 -6.31
CA ASN A 969 -27.44 43.33 -7.00
C ASN A 969 -26.05 42.69 -7.04
N ILE A 970 -25.64 42.20 -8.21
CA ILE A 970 -24.26 41.74 -8.43
C ILE A 970 -23.66 42.58 -9.55
N GLU A 971 -22.70 43.44 -9.20
CA GLU A 971 -22.09 44.40 -10.11
C GLU A 971 -20.96 43.74 -10.92
N HIS A 972 -20.96 43.96 -12.24
CA HIS A 972 -19.87 43.57 -13.13
C HIS A 972 -19.17 44.83 -13.65
N ARG A 973 -17.99 45.16 -13.09
CA ARG A 973 -17.29 46.43 -13.35
C ARG A 973 -16.02 46.20 -14.18
N LEU A 974 -15.83 47.01 -15.23
CA LEU A 974 -14.61 47.03 -16.06
C LEU A 974 -13.88 48.36 -15.82
N TRP A 975 -12.63 48.31 -15.35
CA TRP A 975 -11.78 49.48 -15.16
C TRP A 975 -10.74 49.58 -16.26
N GLY A 976 -10.48 50.79 -16.75
CA GLY A 976 -9.28 51.04 -17.54
C GLY A 976 -8.05 51.18 -16.62
N LYS A 977 -6.86 50.94 -17.16
CA LYS A 977 -5.62 51.07 -16.38
C LYS A 977 -5.38 52.55 -16.03
N GLY A 978 -5.48 52.91 -14.76
CA GLY A 978 -5.35 54.31 -14.30
C GLY A 978 -6.53 55.17 -14.75
N THR A 979 -6.26 56.30 -15.39
CA THR A 979 -7.29 57.14 -16.06
C THR A 979 -7.54 56.74 -17.52
N GLY A 980 -6.89 55.67 -17.99
CA GLY A 980 -7.02 55.20 -19.37
C GLY A 980 -8.41 54.61 -19.65
N PRO A 981 -8.88 54.65 -20.90
CA PRO A 981 -10.15 54.04 -21.29
C PRO A 981 -10.06 52.50 -21.34
N VAL A 982 -11.20 51.84 -21.18
CA VAL A 982 -11.34 50.41 -21.51
C VAL A 982 -11.39 50.27 -23.04
N GLY A 983 -10.40 49.58 -23.63
CA GLY A 983 -10.32 49.38 -25.07
C GLY A 983 -11.02 48.10 -25.53
N PHE A 984 -11.76 48.16 -26.64
CA PHE A 984 -12.36 46.98 -27.29
C PHE A 984 -11.71 46.78 -28.66
N GLY A 985 -11.24 45.56 -28.96
CA GLY A 985 -10.60 45.21 -30.24
C GLY A 985 -11.55 45.18 -31.45
N SER A 986 -12.84 45.39 -31.23
CA SER A 986 -13.88 45.59 -32.23
C SER A 986 -15.01 46.42 -31.60
N PRO A 987 -15.84 47.13 -32.39
CA PRO A 987 -16.97 47.89 -31.84
C PRO A 987 -17.90 47.00 -31.01
N VAL A 988 -18.30 47.49 -29.84
CA VAL A 988 -19.27 46.82 -28.97
C VAL A 988 -20.62 46.73 -29.69
N ARG A 989 -21.19 45.52 -29.80
CA ARG A 989 -22.53 45.30 -30.37
C ARG A 989 -23.57 45.48 -29.28
N PHE A 990 -24.38 46.53 -29.38
CA PHE A 990 -25.53 46.74 -28.49
C PHE A 990 -26.75 45.93 -28.96
N PRO A 991 -27.63 45.48 -28.04
CA PRO A 991 -28.93 44.93 -28.39
C PRO A 991 -29.69 45.90 -29.29
N SER A 992 -30.31 45.37 -30.35
CA SER A 992 -31.07 46.17 -31.31
C SER A 992 -32.57 45.97 -31.10
N TYR A 993 -33.27 47.07 -30.89
CA TYR A 993 -34.72 47.13 -30.73
C TYR A 993 -35.35 47.98 -31.84
N THR A 994 -36.65 47.84 -32.02
CA THR A 994 -37.49 48.85 -32.71
C THR A 994 -38.14 49.75 -31.65
N THR A 995 -38.68 50.89 -32.06
CA THR A 995 -39.43 51.78 -31.13
C THR A 995 -40.58 51.05 -30.43
N THR A 996 -41.17 50.04 -31.09
CA THR A 996 -42.27 49.23 -30.55
C THR A 996 -41.84 48.07 -29.65
N THR A 997 -40.57 47.66 -29.69
CA THR A 997 -40.04 46.53 -28.91
C THR A 997 -39.06 46.97 -27.82
N LEU A 998 -38.87 48.27 -27.68
CA LEU A 998 -38.00 48.85 -26.67
C LEU A 998 -38.58 48.59 -25.27
N PRO A 999 -37.81 48.00 -24.33
CA PRO A 999 -38.30 47.71 -23.00
C PRO A 999 -38.48 48.98 -22.18
N SER A 1000 -39.12 48.91 -21.01
CA SER A 1000 -39.36 50.11 -20.18
C SER A 1000 -38.06 50.76 -19.69
N ALA A 1001 -37.92 52.07 -19.88
CA ALA A 1001 -36.72 52.83 -19.52
C ALA A 1001 -36.37 52.77 -18.03
N SER A 1002 -37.40 52.69 -17.16
CA SER A 1002 -37.22 52.64 -15.71
C SER A 1002 -36.47 51.42 -15.22
N THR A 1003 -36.57 50.31 -15.95
CA THR A 1003 -35.86 49.07 -15.61
C THR A 1003 -34.38 49.14 -16.01
N TYR A 1004 -34.00 50.03 -16.93
CA TYR A 1004 -32.69 50.07 -17.58
C TYR A 1004 -32.01 51.44 -17.47
N ASN A 1005 -32.22 52.18 -16.37
CA ASN A 1005 -31.62 53.51 -16.17
C ASN A 1005 -30.09 53.50 -16.39
N GLY A 1006 -29.59 54.38 -17.25
CA GLY A 1006 -28.18 54.50 -17.61
C GLY A 1006 -27.69 53.54 -18.71
N CYS A 1007 -28.53 52.61 -19.19
CA CYS A 1007 -28.15 51.71 -20.27
C CYS A 1007 -28.26 52.38 -21.65
N THR A 1008 -27.35 52.03 -22.57
CA THR A 1008 -27.40 52.43 -23.98
C THR A 1008 -27.73 51.22 -24.86
N VAL A 1009 -28.69 51.38 -25.76
CA VAL A 1009 -29.09 50.32 -26.72
C VAL A 1009 -29.15 50.88 -28.14
N ARG A 1010 -29.22 49.97 -29.11
CA ARG A 1010 -29.46 50.36 -30.50
C ARG A 1010 -30.96 50.32 -30.79
N VAL A 1011 -31.56 51.38 -31.31
CA VAL A 1011 -32.93 51.44 -31.83
C VAL A 1011 -32.90 51.69 -33.32
N THR A 1012 -33.54 50.81 -34.09
CA THR A 1012 -33.62 50.92 -35.55
C THR A 1012 -35.06 51.20 -35.97
N ASN A 1013 -35.29 52.33 -36.63
CA ASN A 1013 -36.59 52.73 -37.19
C ASN A 1013 -36.70 52.44 -38.71
N GLY A 1014 -35.81 51.60 -39.25
CA GLY A 1014 -35.76 51.23 -40.67
C GLY A 1014 -35.35 52.36 -41.63
N SER A 1015 -35.04 53.57 -41.14
CA SER A 1015 -34.81 54.75 -41.97
C SER A 1015 -33.56 55.52 -41.51
N GLY A 1016 -32.38 54.89 -41.67
CA GLY A 1016 -31.09 55.58 -41.83
C GLY A 1016 -30.63 56.62 -40.79
N GLY A 1017 -31.22 56.68 -39.59
CA GLY A 1017 -30.88 57.65 -38.54
C GLY A 1017 -30.07 57.09 -37.37
N LYS A 1018 -29.43 57.98 -36.58
CA LYS A 1018 -28.53 57.67 -35.45
C LYS A 1018 -29.19 56.72 -34.44
N PRO A 1019 -28.75 55.46 -34.32
CA PRO A 1019 -29.56 54.44 -33.71
C PRO A 1019 -29.25 54.21 -32.23
N LEU A 1020 -28.52 55.08 -31.52
CA LEU A 1020 -28.16 54.84 -30.12
C LEU A 1020 -29.01 55.70 -29.19
N VAL A 1021 -29.62 55.05 -28.20
CA VAL A 1021 -30.49 55.70 -27.21
C VAL A 1021 -30.05 55.27 -25.82
N THR A 1022 -30.09 56.20 -24.87
CA THR A 1022 -29.72 55.95 -23.47
C THR A 1022 -30.92 56.20 -22.59
N SER A 1023 -31.19 55.27 -21.67
CA SER A 1023 -32.25 55.46 -20.68
C SER A 1023 -31.78 56.40 -19.58
N ASN A 1024 -32.63 57.32 -19.17
CA ASN A 1024 -32.42 58.15 -17.97
C ASN A 1024 -33.28 57.70 -16.77
N GLY A 1025 -33.86 56.50 -16.84
CA GLY A 1025 -34.73 55.93 -15.81
C GLY A 1025 -36.20 56.36 -15.90
N ALA A 1026 -36.53 57.33 -16.76
CA ALA A 1026 -37.91 57.69 -17.08
C ALA A 1026 -38.25 57.44 -18.55
N ASN A 1027 -37.34 57.83 -19.46
CA ASN A 1027 -37.48 57.68 -20.91
C ASN A 1027 -36.20 57.12 -21.53
N TRP A 1028 -36.34 56.50 -22.70
CA TRP A 1028 -35.20 56.31 -23.60
C TRP A 1028 -34.99 57.58 -24.41
N ILE A 1029 -33.75 58.03 -24.51
CA ILE A 1029 -33.43 59.33 -25.10
C ILE A 1029 -32.32 59.17 -26.12
N TYR A 1030 -32.52 59.74 -27.32
CA TYR A 1030 -31.46 59.87 -28.31
C TYR A 1030 -30.36 60.82 -27.82
N ALA A 1031 -29.19 60.75 -28.45
CA ALA A 1031 -28.06 61.60 -28.08
C ALA A 1031 -28.33 63.12 -28.20
N ASP A 1032 -29.36 63.54 -28.94
CA ASP A 1032 -29.80 64.94 -29.07
C ASP A 1032 -30.81 65.39 -27.99
N GLY A 1033 -31.16 64.51 -27.05
CA GLY A 1033 -32.08 64.80 -25.96
C GLY A 1033 -33.55 64.49 -26.27
N THR A 1034 -33.88 64.04 -27.48
CA THR A 1034 -35.25 63.66 -27.83
C THR A 1034 -35.63 62.29 -27.28
N ALA A 1035 -36.85 62.15 -26.77
CA ALA A 1035 -37.36 60.86 -26.30
C ALA A 1035 -37.68 59.94 -27.49
N VAL A 1036 -37.45 58.63 -27.30
CA VAL A 1036 -37.64 57.59 -28.32
C VAL A 1036 -39.09 57.19 -28.50
#